data_AF-A0A3L7ADV0-F1
#
_entry.id   AF-A0A3L7ADV0-F1
#
_cell.length_a   1.000
_cell.length_b   1.000
_cell.length_c   1.000
_cell.angle_alpha   90.00
_cell.angle_beta   90.00
_cell.angle_gamma   90.00
#
_symmetry.space_group_name_H-M   'P 1'
#
loop_
_entity.id
_entity.type
_entity.pdbx_description
1 polymer ?
#
loop_
_entity_poly.entity_id
_entity_poly.type
_entity_poly.pdbx_seq_one_letter_code
_entity_poly.pdbx_strand_id
1 'polypeptide(L)'
;MTQALGLTQRERALLVACLGSGAAARDAFAAWRPFASPADMHGRELRLMPLLLANLRREGIDDPILPWLKGQAKLIWLTGMMRQRALARALDALSAADIPVMLIKGAALLVRWPKAVETRPMGDFDLLVPPGQARAALDALIGAGWTGARGSQLSDDDLDRFHAVGLVSAGADGSTRGGTQIDLHWRAAEAIADPRHSEGLRARAVAARFDGRPVAVSGLADHLFVLLAHAFHDTVMQRYDWVAEAALLLEAGAPDAWDWPLFHDLCRRYGLEAWAVAALREVSAITARPLPDGADFADDVVAALRSRPPSSDAEAAADQALASLDLAMERVKALVGDPSRLAELGYEAIDLCRTGVGASMVDGWSVPAGDGRWSDGGTAILAFRAPRSRIGETVALRLWLQPYLATQIPRLNARAWAGAGVAHWSFVASDRDGGSRTVEGRVLDWDGVPVVVVAIRFDALMSGAERRRLGLDHRRIGLLLSQMAMTCPEAAPVIETRLALRDPGADLVAWSGWGAAGERGRWTVGEEAVVHVRLPAGKAVRAIRFEVPMVFCAAGVRQAITVAVNGTTCRDIVLPRKARPIQAGSFQGATFDVELPDGIAGGAYVEIRLRIAHPTVPADHCGSADTRRVGALVAALSPVRGHRWGVKALADRLSSALGRRRG
;
A
#
# COMPACT_ATOMS: atom_id res chain seq x y z
N MET A 1 5.36 37.53 14.84
CA MET A 1 4.47 37.38 13.68
C MET A 1 4.03 35.93 13.62
N THR A 2 2.77 35.68 13.94
CA THR A 2 2.06 34.41 13.80
C THR A 2 2.26 33.93 12.36
N GLN A 3 3.02 32.86 12.13
CA GLN A 3 2.94 32.18 10.84
C GLN A 3 1.48 31.74 10.72
N ALA A 4 0.72 32.39 9.83
CA ALA A 4 -0.58 31.92 9.40
C ALA A 4 -0.46 30.42 9.07
N LEU A 5 -1.52 29.64 9.26
CA LEU A 5 -1.59 28.17 9.14
C LEU A 5 -1.28 27.62 7.72
N GLY A 6 -0.33 28.18 7.00
CA GLY A 6 0.07 27.81 5.65
C GLY A 6 -0.94 28.16 4.57
N LEU A 7 -2.07 28.80 4.89
CA LEU A 7 -3.09 29.15 3.90
C LEU A 7 -2.52 30.11 2.85
N THR A 8 -2.60 29.71 1.59
CA THR A 8 -2.27 30.59 0.47
C THR A 8 -3.27 31.73 0.37
N GLN A 9 -2.87 32.82 -0.31
CA GLN A 9 -3.78 33.94 -0.57
C GLN A 9 -5.06 33.49 -1.29
N ARG A 10 -4.96 32.54 -2.21
CA ARG A 10 -6.11 31.95 -2.93
C ARG A 10 -7.07 31.24 -1.99
N GLU A 11 -6.56 30.38 -1.11
CA GLU A 11 -7.38 29.60 -0.17
C GLU A 11 -8.06 30.49 0.86
N ARG A 12 -7.33 31.46 1.39
CA ARG A 12 -7.88 32.45 2.33
C ARG A 12 -8.97 33.29 1.67
N ALA A 13 -8.74 33.78 0.45
CA ALA A 13 -9.75 34.54 -0.30
C ALA A 13 -11.01 33.70 -0.56
N LEU A 14 -10.86 32.43 -0.94
CA LEU A 14 -12.00 31.53 -1.12
C LEU A 14 -12.79 31.32 0.18
N LEU A 15 -12.10 31.04 1.29
CA LEU A 15 -12.76 30.80 2.59
C LEU A 15 -13.51 32.04 3.09
N VAL A 16 -12.91 33.23 2.98
CA VAL A 16 -13.59 34.49 3.33
C VAL A 16 -14.78 34.75 2.39
N ALA A 17 -14.65 34.46 1.10
CA ALA A 17 -15.76 34.56 0.15
C ALA A 17 -16.89 33.56 0.44
N CYS A 18 -16.60 32.42 1.07
CA CYS A 18 -17.60 31.43 1.47
C CYS A 18 -18.30 31.76 2.79
N LEU A 19 -17.57 32.31 3.77
CA LEU A 19 -18.01 32.36 5.18
C LEU A 19 -18.18 33.78 5.73
N GLY A 20 -17.47 34.76 5.16
CA GLY A 20 -17.55 36.17 5.57
C GLY A 20 -18.82 36.86 5.06
N SER A 21 -19.00 38.12 5.45
CA SER A 21 -20.16 38.94 5.07
C SER A 21 -19.78 40.35 4.65
N GLY A 22 -20.65 41.04 3.90
CA GLY A 22 -20.48 42.44 3.54
C GLY A 22 -19.31 42.70 2.59
N ALA A 23 -18.64 43.86 2.74
CA ALA A 23 -17.55 44.29 1.87
C ALA A 23 -16.39 43.27 1.83
N ALA A 24 -16.03 42.69 2.98
CA ALA A 24 -14.95 41.71 3.07
C ALA A 24 -15.21 40.46 2.22
N ALA A 25 -16.45 39.96 2.18
CA ALA A 25 -16.82 38.81 1.34
C ALA A 25 -16.76 39.15 -0.15
N ARG A 26 -17.19 40.36 -0.54
CA ARG A 26 -17.14 40.84 -1.93
C ARG A 26 -15.69 41.00 -2.41
N ASP A 27 -14.85 41.63 -1.60
CA ASP A 27 -13.44 41.85 -1.92
C ASP A 27 -12.68 40.52 -2.01
N ALA A 28 -12.97 39.59 -1.10
CA ALA A 28 -12.39 38.26 -1.12
C ALA A 28 -12.83 37.45 -2.35
N PHE A 29 -14.10 37.53 -2.74
CA PHE A 29 -14.57 36.92 -3.97
C PHE A 29 -13.86 37.51 -5.19
N ALA A 30 -13.75 38.84 -5.29
CA ALA A 30 -13.03 39.51 -6.37
C ALA A 30 -11.55 39.09 -6.44
N ALA A 31 -10.90 38.91 -5.28
CA ALA A 31 -9.51 38.42 -5.20
C ALA A 31 -9.37 36.94 -5.60
N TRP A 32 -10.35 36.09 -5.28
CA TRP A 32 -10.34 34.67 -5.65
C TRP A 32 -10.76 34.42 -7.10
N ARG A 33 -11.68 35.23 -7.64
CA ARG A 33 -12.33 35.04 -8.94
C ARG A 33 -11.38 34.79 -10.14
N PRO A 34 -10.18 35.42 -10.24
CA PRO A 34 -9.22 35.15 -11.31
C PRO A 34 -8.69 33.71 -11.34
N PHE A 35 -8.72 33.01 -10.20
CA PHE A 35 -8.30 31.61 -10.10
C PHE A 35 -9.44 30.62 -10.45
N ALA A 36 -10.66 31.12 -10.60
CA ALA A 36 -11.85 30.32 -10.80
C ALA A 36 -12.05 29.96 -12.28
N SER A 37 -11.23 29.01 -12.74
CA SER A 37 -11.32 28.40 -14.08
C SER A 37 -11.95 27.02 -13.99
N PRO A 38 -13.08 26.76 -14.68
CA PRO A 38 -13.68 25.42 -14.74
C PRO A 38 -12.74 24.30 -15.18
N ALA A 39 -11.71 24.63 -15.97
CA ALA A 39 -10.73 23.65 -16.46
C ALA A 39 -9.67 23.29 -15.40
N ASP A 40 -9.42 24.19 -14.45
CA ASP A 40 -8.31 24.08 -13.49
C ASP A 40 -8.78 23.78 -12.06
N MET A 41 -10.08 23.98 -11.78
CA MET A 41 -10.65 23.72 -10.45
C MET A 41 -10.94 22.24 -10.26
N HIS A 42 -10.34 21.65 -9.22
CA HIS A 42 -10.46 20.23 -8.93
C HIS A 42 -10.39 19.93 -7.42
N GLY A 43 -10.84 18.74 -7.03
CA GLY A 43 -10.62 18.21 -5.68
C GLY A 43 -11.35 18.99 -4.59
N ARG A 44 -10.61 19.40 -3.54
CA ARG A 44 -11.19 20.04 -2.33
C ARG A 44 -11.69 21.46 -2.57
N GLU A 45 -11.17 22.17 -3.57
CA GLU A 45 -11.69 23.51 -3.89
C GLU A 45 -13.14 23.43 -4.39
N LEU A 46 -13.43 22.44 -5.25
CA LEU A 46 -14.80 22.15 -5.68
C LEU A 46 -15.73 21.86 -4.50
N ARG A 47 -15.18 21.41 -3.36
CA ARG A 47 -15.98 21.12 -2.18
C ARG A 47 -16.61 22.37 -1.55
N LEU A 48 -16.02 23.54 -1.73
CA LEU A 48 -16.53 24.78 -1.15
C LEU A 48 -17.54 25.49 -2.05
N MET A 49 -17.74 25.02 -3.29
CA MET A 49 -18.60 25.69 -4.28
C MET A 49 -20.05 25.88 -3.84
N PRO A 50 -20.70 24.94 -3.13
CA PRO A 50 -22.04 25.18 -2.63
C PRO A 50 -22.10 26.26 -1.54
N LEU A 51 -21.09 26.31 -0.65
CA LEU A 51 -20.98 27.38 0.36
C LEU A 51 -20.73 28.73 -0.31
N LEU A 52 -19.82 28.79 -1.28
CA LEU A 52 -19.58 29.98 -2.07
C LEU A 52 -20.86 30.46 -2.74
N LEU A 53 -21.55 29.58 -3.47
CA LEU A 53 -22.80 29.91 -4.15
C LEU A 53 -23.88 30.43 -3.17
N ALA A 54 -24.01 29.80 -2.01
CA ALA A 54 -24.95 30.24 -0.98
C ALA A 54 -24.59 31.64 -0.48
N ASN A 55 -23.31 31.91 -0.24
CA ASN A 55 -22.87 33.22 0.24
C ASN A 55 -22.99 34.32 -0.82
N LEU A 56 -22.60 34.05 -2.08
CA LEU A 56 -22.75 35.02 -3.17
C LEU A 56 -24.22 35.43 -3.36
N ARG A 57 -25.15 34.48 -3.21
CA ARG A 57 -26.60 34.78 -3.21
C ARG A 57 -27.03 35.61 -2.02
N ARG A 58 -26.56 35.27 -0.81
CA ARG A 58 -26.85 36.02 0.43
C ARG A 58 -26.39 37.46 0.33
N GLU A 59 -25.19 37.67 -0.23
CA GLU A 59 -24.59 38.99 -0.42
C GLU A 59 -25.12 39.70 -1.68
N GLY A 60 -25.97 39.07 -2.49
CA GLY A 60 -26.48 39.69 -3.74
C GLY A 60 -25.36 40.06 -4.71
N ILE A 61 -24.34 39.21 -4.84
CA ILE A 61 -23.25 39.35 -5.81
C ILE A 61 -23.70 38.69 -7.12
N ASP A 62 -23.69 39.44 -8.22
CA ASP A 62 -23.92 38.92 -9.56
C ASP A 62 -22.58 38.72 -10.29
N ASP A 63 -22.37 37.54 -10.88
CA ASP A 63 -21.14 37.18 -11.61
C ASP A 63 -21.42 36.12 -12.69
N PRO A 64 -20.78 36.20 -13.87
CA PRO A 64 -20.92 35.19 -14.92
C PRO A 64 -20.58 33.74 -14.50
N ILE A 65 -19.87 33.51 -13.39
CA ILE A 65 -19.54 32.17 -12.87
C ILE A 65 -20.71 31.48 -12.16
N LEU A 66 -21.74 32.23 -11.75
CA LEU A 66 -22.85 31.69 -10.95
C LEU A 66 -23.57 30.48 -11.59
N PRO A 67 -23.85 30.44 -12.90
CA PRO A 67 -24.43 29.25 -13.53
C PRO A 67 -23.54 28.01 -13.41
N TRP A 68 -22.22 28.17 -13.53
CA TRP A 68 -21.27 27.08 -13.37
C TRP A 68 -21.20 26.60 -11.92
N LEU A 69 -21.12 27.52 -10.94
CA LEU A 69 -21.18 27.19 -9.51
C LEU A 69 -22.48 26.45 -9.15
N LYS A 70 -23.60 26.86 -9.75
CA LYS A 70 -24.90 26.16 -9.59
C LYS A 70 -24.83 24.73 -10.14
N GLY A 71 -24.16 24.51 -11.27
CA GLY A 71 -23.89 23.19 -11.82
C GLY A 71 -23.08 22.30 -10.85
N GLN A 72 -21.99 22.84 -10.30
CA GLN A 72 -21.16 22.14 -9.31
C GLN A 72 -21.93 21.83 -8.03
N ALA A 73 -22.68 22.80 -7.50
CA ALA A 73 -23.52 22.60 -6.32
C ALA A 73 -24.59 21.52 -6.55
N LYS A 74 -25.20 21.48 -7.74
CA LYS A 74 -26.16 20.43 -8.12
C LYS A 74 -25.50 19.05 -8.17
N LEU A 75 -24.30 18.94 -8.73
CA LEU A 75 -23.55 17.67 -8.76
C LEU A 75 -23.23 17.18 -7.34
N ILE A 76 -22.78 18.09 -6.48
CA ILE A 76 -22.48 17.81 -5.08
C ILE A 76 -23.72 17.32 -4.34
N TRP A 77 -24.84 18.01 -4.49
CA TRP A 77 -26.11 17.61 -3.88
C TRP A 77 -26.57 16.23 -4.38
N LEU A 78 -26.59 15.99 -5.69
CA LEU A 78 -26.99 14.70 -6.28
C LEU A 78 -26.11 13.55 -5.77
N THR A 79 -24.79 13.74 -5.77
CA THR A 79 -23.87 12.71 -5.24
C THR A 79 -24.03 12.56 -3.72
N GLY A 80 -24.31 13.63 -2.98
CA GLY A 80 -24.63 13.61 -1.55
C GLY A 80 -25.86 12.74 -1.24
N MET A 81 -26.93 12.85 -2.03
CA MET A 81 -28.12 12.00 -1.88
C MET A 81 -27.81 10.51 -2.11
N MET A 82 -26.98 10.19 -3.10
CA MET A 82 -26.54 8.81 -3.34
C MET A 82 -25.76 8.27 -2.15
N ARG A 83 -24.84 9.08 -1.59
CA ARG A 83 -24.09 8.72 -0.39
C ARG A 83 -25.03 8.52 0.79
N GLN A 84 -25.99 9.41 1.02
CA GLN A 84 -26.95 9.33 2.12
C GLN A 84 -27.71 7.99 2.10
N ARG A 85 -28.15 7.56 0.92
CA ARG A 85 -28.78 6.24 0.74
C ARG A 85 -27.83 5.08 1.02
N ALA A 86 -26.56 5.19 0.64
CA ALA A 86 -25.56 4.18 0.95
C ALA A 86 -25.28 4.11 2.47
N LEU A 87 -25.21 5.26 3.15
CA LEU A 87 -25.09 5.32 4.61
C LEU A 87 -26.27 4.65 5.30
N ALA A 88 -27.49 4.90 4.85
CA ALA A 88 -28.68 4.23 5.39
C ALA A 88 -28.57 2.69 5.28
N ARG A 89 -28.10 2.16 4.14
CA ARG A 89 -27.82 0.72 3.98
C ARG A 89 -26.74 0.21 4.92
N ALA A 90 -25.67 0.96 5.13
CA ALA A 90 -24.61 0.59 6.06
C ALA A 90 -25.15 0.51 7.51
N LEU A 91 -25.94 1.50 7.90
CA LEU A 91 -26.59 1.52 9.22
C LEU A 91 -27.56 0.36 9.40
N ASP A 92 -28.36 0.02 8.39
CA ASP A 92 -29.26 -1.14 8.43
C ASP A 92 -28.48 -2.45 8.61
N ALA A 93 -27.35 -2.61 7.91
CA ALA A 93 -26.51 -3.80 8.01
C ALA A 93 -25.88 -3.95 9.41
N LEU A 94 -25.36 -2.86 9.97
CA LEU A 94 -24.77 -2.86 11.32
C LEU A 94 -25.84 -3.08 12.39
N SER A 95 -27.00 -2.45 12.24
CA SER A 95 -28.15 -2.63 13.13
C SER A 95 -28.65 -4.08 13.10
N ALA A 96 -28.76 -4.71 11.93
CA ALA A 96 -29.18 -6.11 11.80
C ALA A 96 -28.18 -7.12 12.40
N ALA A 97 -26.93 -6.69 12.62
CA ALA A 97 -25.89 -7.48 13.29
C ALA A 97 -25.72 -7.12 14.77
N ASP A 98 -26.62 -6.33 15.35
CA ASP A 98 -26.57 -5.82 16.74
C ASP A 98 -25.28 -5.05 17.08
N ILE A 99 -24.73 -4.34 16.08
CA ILE A 99 -23.50 -3.55 16.23
C ILE A 99 -23.85 -2.10 16.51
N PRO A 100 -23.54 -1.56 17.70
CA PRO A 100 -23.77 -0.16 17.99
C PRO A 100 -22.81 0.68 17.18
N VAL A 101 -23.37 1.63 16.43
CA VAL A 101 -22.63 2.53 15.56
C VAL A 101 -22.88 3.97 15.96
N MET A 102 -21.79 4.73 15.99
CA MET A 102 -21.80 6.16 16.25
C MET A 102 -21.28 6.88 15.02
N LEU A 103 -22.04 7.83 14.51
CA LEU A 103 -21.63 8.68 13.40
C LEU A 103 -20.68 9.74 13.95
N ILE A 104 -19.53 9.90 13.29
CA ILE A 104 -18.52 10.92 13.63
C ILE A 104 -18.24 11.81 12.42
N LYS A 105 -17.48 12.89 12.65
CA LYS A 105 -17.03 13.83 11.60
C LYS A 105 -18.14 14.22 10.61
N GLY A 106 -17.95 13.88 9.33
CA GLY A 106 -18.85 14.23 8.23
C GLY A 106 -20.28 13.76 8.47
N ALA A 107 -20.42 12.49 8.86
CA ALA A 107 -21.71 11.86 9.11
C ALA A 107 -22.44 12.49 10.31
N ALA A 108 -21.70 12.84 11.37
CA ALA A 108 -22.29 13.54 12.51
C ALA A 108 -22.81 14.93 12.15
N LEU A 109 -22.09 15.67 11.30
CA LEU A 109 -22.53 16.98 10.81
C LEU A 109 -23.85 16.86 10.06
N LEU A 110 -23.97 15.84 9.20
CA LEU A 110 -25.17 15.59 8.41
C LEU A 110 -26.41 15.37 9.28
N VAL A 111 -26.28 14.58 10.34
CA VAL A 111 -27.39 14.30 11.26
C VAL A 111 -27.81 15.54 12.04
N ARG A 112 -26.85 16.35 12.49
CA ARG A 112 -27.11 17.59 13.23
C ARG A 112 -27.72 18.66 12.34
N TRP A 113 -27.28 18.73 11.09
CA TRP A 113 -27.69 19.75 10.13
C TRP A 113 -28.00 19.13 8.78
N PRO A 114 -29.22 18.59 8.56
CA PRO A 114 -29.60 17.95 7.30
C PRO A 114 -29.45 18.86 6.08
N LYS A 115 -29.59 20.19 6.25
CA LYS A 115 -29.32 21.17 5.17
C LYS A 115 -27.87 21.17 4.69
N ALA A 116 -26.94 20.64 5.47
CA ALA A 116 -25.55 20.48 5.07
C ALA A 116 -25.38 19.51 3.89
N VAL A 117 -26.36 18.65 3.56
CA VAL A 117 -26.34 17.85 2.31
C VAL A 117 -26.27 18.75 1.08
N GLU A 118 -26.94 19.89 1.13
CA GLU A 118 -27.04 20.82 0.01
C GLU A 118 -25.80 21.70 -0.12
N THR A 119 -25.10 21.93 0.99
CA THR A 119 -24.05 22.94 1.09
C THR A 119 -22.66 22.38 1.37
N ARG A 120 -22.53 21.10 1.76
CA ARG A 120 -21.24 20.46 2.07
C ARG A 120 -21.08 19.12 1.34
N PRO A 121 -20.18 19.03 0.36
CA PRO A 121 -19.74 17.78 -0.22
C PRO A 121 -18.81 17.05 0.74
N MET A 122 -19.31 15.94 1.26
CA MET A 122 -18.51 14.95 1.98
C MET A 122 -17.97 13.93 0.98
N GLY A 123 -16.72 13.49 1.19
CA GLY A 123 -16.10 12.47 0.36
C GLY A 123 -16.58 11.06 0.72
N ASP A 124 -16.74 10.87 2.02
CA ASP A 124 -16.91 9.62 2.76
C ASP A 124 -17.85 9.85 3.96
N PHE A 125 -18.25 8.76 4.63
CA PHE A 125 -18.88 8.81 5.94
C PHE A 125 -18.10 8.00 6.95
N ASP A 126 -17.79 8.63 8.08
CA ASP A 126 -17.06 8.01 9.18
C ASP A 126 -18.02 7.37 10.20
N LEU A 127 -17.88 6.05 10.40
CA LEU A 127 -18.68 5.24 11.33
C LEU A 127 -17.80 4.71 12.44
N LEU A 128 -18.05 5.05 13.70
CA LEU A 128 -17.31 4.54 14.84
C LEU A 128 -18.05 3.35 15.49
N VAL A 129 -17.36 2.22 15.60
CA VAL A 129 -17.84 1.01 16.28
C VAL A 129 -16.93 0.65 17.47
N PRO A 130 -17.40 -0.17 18.43
CA PRO A 130 -16.53 -0.71 19.46
C PRO A 130 -15.34 -1.49 18.85
N PRO A 131 -14.10 -1.32 19.37
CA PRO A 131 -12.94 -2.07 18.88
C PRO A 131 -13.15 -3.59 18.84
N GLY A 132 -13.74 -4.16 19.90
CA GLY A 132 -14.07 -5.59 19.97
C GLY A 132 -15.12 -6.07 18.96
N GLN A 133 -15.83 -5.16 18.29
CA GLN A 133 -16.82 -5.49 17.25
C GLN A 133 -16.38 -5.05 15.85
N ALA A 134 -15.19 -4.46 15.68
CA ALA A 134 -14.71 -3.96 14.40
C ALA A 134 -14.71 -5.03 13.30
N ARG A 135 -14.27 -6.25 13.62
CA ARG A 135 -14.27 -7.38 12.69
C ARG A 135 -15.68 -7.80 12.25
N ALA A 136 -16.58 -7.95 13.21
CA ALA A 136 -17.98 -8.29 12.93
C ALA A 136 -18.67 -7.19 12.09
N ALA A 137 -18.34 -5.92 12.35
CA ALA A 137 -18.85 -4.79 11.59
C ALA A 137 -18.38 -4.80 10.13
N LEU A 138 -17.09 -5.10 9.90
CA LEU A 138 -16.56 -5.31 8.56
C LEU A 138 -17.33 -6.43 7.85
N ASP A 139 -17.47 -7.60 8.48
CA ASP A 139 -18.14 -8.74 7.85
C ASP A 139 -19.62 -8.46 7.54
N ALA A 140 -20.33 -7.75 8.42
CA ALA A 140 -21.71 -7.31 8.19
C ALA A 140 -21.81 -6.37 6.98
N LEU A 141 -20.90 -5.40 6.86
CA LEU A 141 -20.85 -4.48 5.73
C LEU A 141 -20.49 -5.22 4.43
N ILE A 142 -19.50 -6.11 4.44
CA ILE A 142 -19.17 -6.93 3.27
C ILE A 142 -20.38 -7.77 2.84
N GLY A 143 -21.11 -8.37 3.78
CA GLY A 143 -22.36 -9.09 3.52
C GLY A 143 -23.45 -8.22 2.89
N ALA A 144 -23.47 -6.92 3.17
CA ALA A 144 -24.38 -5.93 2.61
C ALA A 144 -23.94 -5.32 1.26
N GLY A 145 -22.91 -5.91 0.61
CA GLY A 145 -22.43 -5.50 -0.70
C GLY A 145 -21.41 -4.36 -0.68
N TRP A 146 -20.73 -4.17 0.45
CA TRP A 146 -19.53 -3.34 0.52
C TRP A 146 -18.29 -4.16 0.13
N THR A 147 -17.28 -3.48 -0.39
CA THR A 147 -16.00 -4.07 -0.79
C THR A 147 -14.87 -3.44 0.01
N GLY A 148 -14.01 -4.29 0.60
CA GLY A 148 -12.81 -3.91 1.36
C GLY A 148 -12.32 -5.09 2.18
N ALA A 149 -11.56 -4.83 3.26
CA ALA A 149 -11.03 -5.86 4.13
C ALA A 149 -12.15 -6.58 4.90
N ARG A 150 -12.10 -7.92 4.97
CA ARG A 150 -12.97 -8.73 5.83
C ARG A 150 -12.48 -8.72 7.27
N GLY A 151 -13.37 -8.91 8.23
CA GLY A 151 -13.03 -8.99 9.64
C GLY A 151 -12.02 -10.09 9.93
N SER A 152 -12.16 -11.23 9.25
CA SER A 152 -11.23 -12.35 9.33
C SER A 152 -9.83 -12.08 8.77
N GLN A 153 -9.57 -10.94 8.14
CA GLN A 153 -8.23 -10.57 7.66
C GLN A 153 -7.48 -9.71 8.68
N LEU A 154 -8.18 -9.01 9.58
CA LEU A 154 -7.56 -8.11 10.54
C LEU A 154 -7.04 -8.88 11.77
N SER A 155 -5.74 -8.77 12.06
CA SER A 155 -5.14 -9.25 13.33
C SER A 155 -5.34 -8.25 14.48
N ASP A 156 -5.03 -8.64 15.72
CA ASP A 156 -5.14 -7.71 16.87
C ASP A 156 -4.12 -6.57 16.74
N ASP A 157 -2.92 -6.86 16.22
CA ASP A 157 -1.92 -5.83 15.90
C ASP A 157 -2.43 -4.83 14.85
N ASP A 158 -3.22 -5.28 13.87
CA ASP A 158 -3.84 -4.37 12.89
C ASP A 158 -4.86 -3.43 13.58
N LEU A 159 -5.62 -3.94 14.55
CA LEU A 159 -6.57 -3.13 15.32
C LEU A 159 -5.86 -2.11 16.22
N ASP A 160 -4.70 -2.45 16.78
CA ASP A 160 -3.89 -1.52 17.57
C ASP A 160 -3.25 -0.44 16.70
N ARG A 161 -2.73 -0.85 15.54
CA ARG A 161 -1.97 0.00 14.64
C ARG A 161 -2.86 0.99 13.88
N PHE A 162 -3.93 0.49 13.28
CA PHE A 162 -4.82 1.32 12.47
C PHE A 162 -5.96 1.86 13.32
N HIS A 163 -6.61 2.90 12.83
CA HIS A 163 -7.76 3.52 13.51
C HIS A 163 -9.08 3.25 12.78
N ALA A 164 -9.01 2.92 11.49
CA ALA A 164 -10.14 2.70 10.62
C ALA A 164 -9.78 1.90 9.35
N VAL A 165 -10.82 1.46 8.62
CA VAL A 165 -10.73 0.87 7.28
C VAL A 165 -11.76 1.51 6.35
N GLY A 166 -11.31 1.92 5.17
CA GLY A 166 -12.18 2.38 4.10
C GLY A 166 -12.86 1.22 3.35
N LEU A 167 -14.15 1.39 3.06
CA LEU A 167 -15.00 0.46 2.32
C LEU A 167 -15.68 1.21 1.18
N VAL A 168 -15.87 0.54 0.05
CA VAL A 168 -16.56 1.12 -1.12
C VAL A 168 -17.78 0.27 -1.48
N SER A 169 -18.93 0.92 -1.70
CA SER A 169 -20.14 0.22 -2.12
C SER A 169 -19.96 -0.34 -3.53
N ALA A 170 -20.27 -1.62 -3.76
CA ALA A 170 -20.32 -2.18 -5.11
C ALA A 170 -21.60 -1.75 -5.85
N GLY A 171 -21.46 -1.47 -7.15
CA GLY A 171 -22.57 -1.33 -8.09
C GLY A 171 -23.24 -2.66 -8.41
N ALA A 172 -24.36 -2.62 -9.14
CA ALA A 172 -25.12 -3.83 -9.52
C ALA A 172 -24.33 -4.80 -10.42
N ASP A 173 -23.31 -4.30 -11.12
CA ASP A 173 -22.37 -5.06 -11.95
C ASP A 173 -21.15 -5.59 -11.16
N GLY A 174 -21.13 -5.40 -9.83
CA GLY A 174 -20.00 -5.74 -8.97
C GLY A 174 -18.82 -4.76 -9.03
N SER A 175 -18.90 -3.70 -9.84
CA SER A 175 -17.88 -2.68 -9.97
C SER A 175 -17.88 -1.73 -8.77
N THR A 176 -16.70 -1.33 -8.30
CA THR A 176 -16.56 -0.27 -7.28
C THR A 176 -16.45 1.13 -7.91
N ARG A 177 -16.49 1.24 -9.26
CA ARG A 177 -16.40 2.54 -9.94
C ARG A 177 -17.63 3.40 -9.63
N GLY A 178 -17.39 4.58 -9.06
CA GLY A 178 -18.46 5.50 -8.66
C GLY A 178 -19.22 5.07 -7.40
N GLY A 179 -18.72 4.04 -6.69
CA GLY A 179 -19.27 3.63 -5.40
C GLY A 179 -19.11 4.72 -4.33
N THR A 180 -20.01 4.71 -3.34
CA THR A 180 -19.86 5.53 -2.14
C THR A 180 -18.80 4.93 -1.23
N GLN A 181 -17.96 5.77 -0.63
CA GLN A 181 -17.00 5.36 0.39
C GLN A 181 -17.58 5.57 1.79
N ILE A 182 -17.29 4.63 2.69
CA ILE A 182 -17.42 4.81 4.14
C ILE A 182 -16.11 4.42 4.80
N ASP A 183 -15.76 5.07 5.89
CA ASP A 183 -14.64 4.69 6.73
C ASP A 183 -15.20 4.11 8.03
N LEU A 184 -14.88 2.84 8.30
CA LEU A 184 -15.26 2.16 9.54
C LEU A 184 -14.13 2.32 10.56
N HIS A 185 -14.37 3.15 11.56
CA HIS A 185 -13.49 3.49 12.66
C HIS A 185 -13.72 2.57 13.86
N TRP A 186 -12.64 2.21 14.54
CA TRP A 186 -12.67 1.75 15.95
C TRP A 186 -11.88 2.68 16.88
N ARG A 187 -11.08 3.59 16.30
CA ARG A 187 -10.51 4.75 16.96
C ARG A 187 -10.90 6.02 16.19
N ALA A 188 -11.26 7.06 16.94
CA ALA A 188 -11.87 8.27 16.39
C ALA A 188 -10.90 9.16 15.61
N ALA A 189 -9.60 9.09 15.93
CA ALA A 189 -8.56 9.89 15.29
C ALA A 189 -7.27 9.06 15.13
N GLU A 190 -6.63 9.19 13.97
CA GLU A 190 -5.38 8.50 13.63
C GLU A 190 -4.25 8.82 14.60
N ALA A 191 -4.08 10.11 14.90
CA ALA A 191 -3.02 10.63 15.78
C ALA A 191 -3.20 10.25 17.27
N ILE A 192 -4.32 9.64 17.66
CA ILE A 192 -4.63 9.34 19.06
C ILE A 192 -4.80 7.83 19.24
N ALA A 193 -3.76 7.20 19.77
CA ALA A 193 -3.73 5.76 20.06
C ALA A 193 -4.39 5.38 21.39
N ASP A 194 -4.68 6.34 22.26
CA ASP A 194 -5.31 6.09 23.55
C ASP A 194 -6.75 5.56 23.40
N PRO A 195 -7.04 4.29 23.78
CA PRO A 195 -8.39 3.72 23.66
C PRO A 195 -9.44 4.49 24.48
N ARG A 196 -9.02 5.15 25.56
CA ARG A 196 -9.90 5.93 26.46
C ARG A 196 -10.53 7.12 25.74
N HIS A 197 -9.91 7.63 24.67
CA HIS A 197 -10.49 8.68 23.86
C HIS A 197 -11.80 8.22 23.20
N SER A 198 -11.74 7.12 22.45
CA SER A 198 -12.90 6.58 21.73
C SER A 198 -13.93 5.94 22.64
N GLU A 199 -13.52 5.42 23.80
CA GLU A 199 -14.45 5.02 24.85
C GLU A 199 -15.20 6.22 25.44
N GLY A 200 -14.49 7.27 25.83
CA GLY A 200 -15.11 8.49 26.37
C GLY A 200 -16.07 9.15 25.38
N LEU A 201 -15.69 9.20 24.10
CA LEU A 201 -16.52 9.73 23.02
C LEU A 201 -17.82 8.94 22.86
N ARG A 202 -17.76 7.59 22.94
CA ARG A 202 -18.95 6.72 22.92
C ARG A 202 -19.80 6.85 24.19
N ALA A 203 -19.18 6.97 25.36
CA ALA A 203 -19.88 7.14 26.63
C ALA A 203 -20.68 8.46 26.69
N ARG A 204 -20.19 9.50 26.02
CA ARG A 204 -20.86 10.82 25.89
C ARG A 204 -21.65 10.97 24.58
N ALA A 205 -21.92 9.88 23.88
CA ALA A 205 -22.62 9.95 22.60
C ALA A 205 -24.04 10.51 22.78
N VAL A 206 -24.45 11.38 21.85
CA VAL A 206 -25.77 12.02 21.86
C VAL A 206 -26.68 11.26 20.92
N ALA A 207 -27.87 10.89 21.40
CA ALA A 207 -28.89 10.24 20.59
C ALA A 207 -29.43 11.20 19.52
N ALA A 208 -29.58 10.71 18.29
CA ALA A 208 -30.10 11.46 17.16
C ALA A 208 -30.86 10.55 16.19
N ARG A 209 -31.35 11.12 15.09
CA ARG A 209 -32.05 10.37 14.04
C ARG A 209 -31.52 10.69 12.65
N PHE A 210 -31.38 9.66 11.83
CA PHE A 210 -30.96 9.79 10.43
C PHE A 210 -31.90 9.00 9.53
N ASP A 211 -32.62 9.66 8.62
CA ASP A 211 -33.65 9.04 7.78
C ASP A 211 -34.59 8.11 8.58
N GLY A 212 -35.05 8.61 9.74
CA GLY A 212 -35.92 7.88 10.67
C GLY A 212 -35.23 6.87 11.59
N ARG A 213 -33.98 6.48 11.30
CA ARG A 213 -33.22 5.48 12.08
C ARG A 213 -32.63 6.11 13.35
N PRO A 214 -32.66 5.41 14.50
CA PRO A 214 -31.92 5.84 15.68
C PRO A 214 -30.43 5.73 15.41
N VAL A 215 -29.68 6.79 15.71
CA VAL A 215 -28.22 6.84 15.59
C VAL A 215 -27.63 7.58 16.78
N ALA A 216 -26.35 7.37 17.04
CA ALA A 216 -25.59 8.16 18.01
C ALA A 216 -24.59 9.07 17.28
N VAL A 217 -24.34 10.27 17.81
CA VAL A 217 -23.36 11.24 17.28
C VAL A 217 -22.47 11.79 18.40
N SER A 218 -21.25 12.22 18.07
CA SER A 218 -20.36 12.86 19.06
C SER A 218 -20.94 14.19 19.53
N GLY A 219 -20.77 14.50 20.83
CA GLY A 219 -21.05 15.84 21.37
C GLY A 219 -20.26 16.93 20.62
N LEU A 220 -20.67 18.20 20.74
CA LEU A 220 -20.05 19.30 19.98
C LEU A 220 -18.55 19.48 20.31
N ALA A 221 -18.19 19.42 21.58
CA ALA A 221 -16.80 19.47 22.04
C ALA A 221 -15.95 18.32 21.47
N ASP A 222 -16.45 17.09 21.56
CA ASP A 222 -15.81 15.90 21.00
C ASP A 222 -15.69 15.98 19.46
N HIS A 223 -16.71 16.50 18.76
CA HIS A 223 -16.67 16.69 17.31
C HIS A 223 -15.58 17.69 16.93
N LEU A 224 -15.57 18.88 17.55
CA LEU A 224 -14.57 19.91 17.28
C LEU A 224 -13.16 19.39 17.57
N PHE A 225 -12.98 18.69 18.69
CA PHE A 225 -11.68 18.08 19.03
C PHE A 225 -11.22 17.08 17.95
N VAL A 226 -12.07 16.14 17.53
CA VAL A 226 -11.73 15.16 16.47
C VAL A 226 -11.45 15.85 15.14
N LEU A 227 -12.23 16.88 14.78
CA LEU A 227 -11.99 17.68 13.57
C LEU A 227 -10.61 18.34 13.61
N LEU A 228 -10.23 18.94 14.74
CA LEU A 228 -8.94 19.59 14.89
C LEU A 228 -7.78 18.58 14.98
N ALA A 229 -7.93 17.46 15.67
CA ALA A 229 -6.93 16.39 15.69
C ALA A 229 -6.68 15.84 14.28
N HIS A 230 -7.76 15.63 13.51
CA HIS A 230 -7.70 15.22 12.11
C HIS A 230 -7.01 16.29 11.24
N ALA A 231 -7.38 17.56 11.43
CA ALA A 231 -6.79 18.68 10.70
C ALA A 231 -5.30 18.87 11.02
N PHE A 232 -4.87 18.68 12.27
CA PHE A 232 -3.45 18.76 12.66
C PHE A 232 -2.60 17.74 11.88
N HIS A 233 -3.02 16.47 11.87
CA HIS A 233 -2.36 15.44 11.08
C HIS A 233 -2.35 15.79 9.58
N ASP A 234 -3.47 16.31 9.07
CA ASP A 234 -3.60 16.72 7.69
C ASP A 234 -2.94 18.07 7.34
N THR A 235 -2.54 18.91 8.30
CA THR A 235 -1.83 20.17 8.01
C THR A 235 -0.40 19.93 7.55
N VAL A 236 0.18 18.78 7.92
CA VAL A 236 1.37 18.23 7.24
C VAL A 236 1.08 17.98 5.74
N MET A 237 -0.19 17.72 5.39
CA MET A 237 -0.68 17.39 4.05
C MET A 237 -1.52 18.51 3.38
N GLN A 238 -1.49 19.74 3.92
CA GLN A 238 -2.12 20.97 3.38
C GLN A 238 -3.64 20.92 3.08
N ARG A 239 -4.49 20.69 4.09
CA ARG A 239 -5.95 20.90 3.98
C ARG A 239 -6.40 22.24 4.55
N TYR A 240 -7.32 22.91 3.86
CA TYR A 240 -7.95 24.16 4.31
C TYR A 240 -9.48 24.09 4.45
N ASP A 241 -10.11 23.00 3.98
CA ASP A 241 -11.58 22.81 4.04
C ASP A 241 -12.11 22.63 5.46
N TRP A 242 -11.26 22.20 6.42
CA TRP A 242 -11.59 22.06 7.84
C TRP A 242 -12.01 23.40 8.47
N VAL A 243 -11.52 24.55 7.98
CA VAL A 243 -11.90 25.87 8.48
C VAL A 243 -13.40 26.10 8.27
N ALA A 244 -13.92 25.76 7.10
CA ALA A 244 -15.33 25.89 6.79
C ALA A 244 -16.17 24.94 7.65
N GLU A 245 -15.69 23.73 7.91
CA GLU A 245 -16.38 22.77 8.78
C GLU A 245 -16.44 23.24 10.23
N ALA A 246 -15.33 23.76 10.76
CA ALA A 246 -15.27 24.33 12.10
C ALA A 246 -16.20 25.55 12.22
N ALA A 247 -16.19 26.45 11.22
CA ALA A 247 -17.10 27.60 11.19
C ALA A 247 -18.58 27.19 11.20
N LEU A 248 -18.96 26.20 10.39
CA LEU A 248 -20.33 25.67 10.36
C LEU A 248 -20.71 25.00 11.68
N LEU A 249 -19.78 24.24 12.29
CA LEU A 249 -20.00 23.59 13.58
C LEU A 249 -20.24 24.61 14.69
N LEU A 250 -19.43 25.68 14.74
CA LEU A 250 -19.55 26.77 15.71
C LEU A 250 -20.83 27.58 15.51
N GLU A 251 -21.20 27.89 14.27
CA GLU A 251 -22.42 28.64 13.95
C GLU A 251 -23.69 27.87 14.30
N ALA A 252 -23.66 26.56 14.10
CA ALA A 252 -24.88 25.77 14.11
C ALA A 252 -25.16 25.08 15.47
N GLY A 253 -24.19 25.10 16.39
CA GLY A 253 -24.33 24.63 17.77
C GLY A 253 -24.95 25.69 18.69
N ALA A 254 -25.96 25.31 19.47
CA ALA A 254 -26.52 26.21 20.49
C ALA A 254 -25.46 26.55 21.56
N PRO A 255 -25.40 27.79 22.07
CA PRO A 255 -24.34 28.21 23.01
C PRO A 255 -24.23 27.33 24.27
N ASP A 256 -25.36 26.85 24.79
CA ASP A 256 -25.48 26.00 25.97
C ASP A 256 -25.18 24.52 25.71
N ALA A 257 -25.12 24.09 24.45
CA ALA A 257 -24.79 22.71 24.06
C ALA A 257 -23.28 22.42 24.04
N TRP A 258 -22.43 23.43 24.25
CA TRP A 258 -20.98 23.31 24.25
C TRP A 258 -20.41 22.97 25.63
N ASP A 259 -19.64 21.89 25.71
CA ASP A 259 -18.82 21.55 26.87
C ASP A 259 -17.37 21.99 26.62
N TRP A 260 -17.11 23.29 26.78
CA TRP A 260 -15.77 23.84 26.62
C TRP A 260 -14.74 23.29 27.61
N PRO A 261 -15.06 23.08 28.91
CA PRO A 261 -14.13 22.42 29.83
C PRO A 261 -13.64 21.05 29.32
N LEU A 262 -14.54 20.23 28.76
CA LEU A 262 -14.16 18.96 28.12
C LEU A 262 -13.24 19.18 26.92
N PHE A 263 -13.58 20.12 26.03
CA PHE A 263 -12.74 20.43 24.87
C PHE A 263 -11.32 20.82 25.29
N HIS A 264 -11.19 21.69 26.30
CA HIS A 264 -9.91 22.10 26.87
C HIS A 264 -9.14 20.93 27.50
N ASP A 265 -9.81 20.03 28.23
CA ASP A 265 -9.18 18.83 28.79
C ASP A 265 -8.65 17.89 27.69
N LEU A 266 -9.43 17.66 26.64
CA LEU A 266 -9.02 16.84 25.51
C LEU A 266 -7.81 17.43 24.79
N CYS A 267 -7.84 18.74 24.49
CA CYS A 267 -6.70 19.43 23.90
C CYS A 267 -5.44 19.30 24.78
N ARG A 268 -5.57 19.48 26.10
CA ARG A 268 -4.45 19.34 27.04
C ARG A 268 -3.91 17.92 27.12
N ARG A 269 -4.80 16.94 27.26
CA ARG A 269 -4.45 15.54 27.39
C ARG A 269 -3.67 15.03 26.19
N TYR A 270 -3.99 15.50 24.99
CA TYR A 270 -3.39 15.04 23.74
C TYR A 270 -2.44 16.06 23.09
N GLY A 271 -2.06 17.12 23.81
CA GLY A 271 -1.03 18.09 23.38
C GLY A 271 -1.42 18.91 22.15
N LEU A 272 -2.72 19.19 21.95
CA LEU A 272 -3.27 19.90 20.81
C LEU A 272 -3.65 21.36 21.13
N GLU A 273 -3.31 21.91 22.30
CA GLU A 273 -3.74 23.26 22.69
C GLU A 273 -3.24 24.34 21.73
N ALA A 274 -1.95 24.32 21.35
CA ALA A 274 -1.37 25.26 20.40
C ALA A 274 -2.10 25.28 19.07
N TRP A 275 -2.31 24.08 18.55
CA TRP A 275 -2.99 23.87 17.29
C TRP A 275 -4.43 24.37 17.39
N ALA A 276 -5.14 24.02 18.46
CA ALA A 276 -6.53 24.43 18.66
C ALA A 276 -6.67 25.96 18.73
N VAL A 277 -5.80 26.64 19.48
CA VAL A 277 -5.76 28.11 19.53
C VAL A 277 -5.55 28.71 18.15
N ALA A 278 -4.52 28.26 17.43
CA ALA A 278 -4.22 28.77 16.10
C ALA A 278 -5.38 28.54 15.13
N ALA A 279 -5.97 27.33 15.17
CA ALA A 279 -7.08 26.94 14.32
C ALA A 279 -8.34 27.77 14.57
N LEU A 280 -8.74 27.92 15.84
CA LEU A 280 -9.93 28.70 16.21
C LEU A 280 -9.76 30.20 15.89
N ARG A 281 -8.56 30.75 16.12
CA ARG A 281 -8.26 32.14 15.73
C ARG A 281 -8.30 32.34 14.22
N GLU A 282 -7.81 31.38 13.44
CA GLU A 282 -7.91 31.45 11.97
C GLU A 282 -9.38 31.38 11.51
N VAL A 283 -10.20 30.51 12.12
CA VAL A 283 -11.65 30.44 11.85
C VAL A 283 -12.33 31.76 12.18
N SER A 284 -12.05 32.35 13.35
CA SER A 284 -12.57 33.66 13.75
C SER A 284 -12.15 34.77 12.79
N ALA A 285 -10.87 34.79 12.38
CA ALA A 285 -10.36 35.77 11.44
C ALA A 285 -11.00 35.66 10.04
N ILE A 286 -11.23 34.44 9.55
CA ILE A 286 -11.86 34.19 8.24
C ILE A 286 -13.34 34.54 8.24
N THR A 287 -14.05 34.22 9.32
CA THR A 287 -15.49 34.49 9.46
C THR A 287 -15.78 35.94 9.86
N ALA A 288 -14.77 36.67 10.37
CA ALA A 288 -14.92 37.96 11.02
C ALA A 288 -15.93 37.94 12.18
N ARG A 289 -16.05 36.79 12.87
CA ARG A 289 -16.95 36.59 14.00
C ARG A 289 -16.16 36.24 15.27
N PRO A 290 -16.55 36.75 16.45
CA PRO A 290 -15.94 36.33 17.70
C PRO A 290 -16.20 34.85 17.95
N LEU A 291 -15.26 34.19 18.63
CA LEU A 291 -15.47 32.83 19.12
C LEU A 291 -16.54 32.84 20.22
N PRO A 292 -17.29 31.73 20.41
CA PRO A 292 -18.21 31.59 21.53
C PRO A 292 -17.49 31.73 22.88
N ASP A 293 -18.20 32.21 23.90
CA ASP A 293 -17.68 32.32 25.25
C ASP A 293 -17.19 30.94 25.75
N GLY A 294 -15.96 30.90 26.26
CA GLY A 294 -15.30 29.68 26.72
C GLY A 294 -14.56 28.89 25.65
N ALA A 295 -14.65 29.23 24.36
CA ALA A 295 -13.96 28.52 23.29
C ALA A 295 -12.45 28.82 23.20
N ASP A 296 -12.03 30.03 23.58
CA ASP A 296 -10.61 30.43 23.55
C ASP A 296 -9.85 29.89 24.78
N PHE A 297 -8.52 29.77 24.64
CA PHE A 297 -7.63 29.36 25.71
C PHE A 297 -7.02 30.60 26.41
N ALA A 298 -6.61 30.45 27.66
CA ALA A 298 -5.94 31.53 28.40
C ALA A 298 -4.58 31.92 27.77
N ASP A 299 -4.22 33.21 27.87
CA ASP A 299 -3.05 33.81 27.20
C ASP A 299 -1.69 33.25 27.64
N ASP A 300 -1.62 32.69 28.86
CA ASP A 300 -0.43 32.03 29.42
C ASP A 300 -0.08 30.72 28.70
N VAL A 301 -1.10 29.95 28.29
CA VAL A 301 -0.94 28.76 27.44
C VAL A 301 -0.33 29.15 26.10
N VAL A 302 -0.80 30.25 25.50
CA VAL A 302 -0.34 30.76 24.20
C VAL A 302 1.13 31.18 24.19
N ALA A 303 1.66 31.64 25.33
CA ALA A 303 3.05 32.09 25.48
C ALA A 303 4.05 30.91 25.52
N ALA A 304 3.71 29.81 26.19
CA ALA A 304 4.57 28.62 26.34
C ALA A 304 4.82 27.85 25.03
N LEU A 305 3.96 28.04 24.03
CA LEU A 305 3.97 27.28 22.78
C LEU A 305 4.91 27.83 21.70
N ARG A 306 5.44 29.05 21.89
CA ARG A 306 6.31 29.74 20.92
C ARG A 306 7.75 29.20 20.86
N SER A 307 8.10 28.18 21.63
CA SER A 307 9.47 27.70 21.80
C SER A 307 9.79 26.33 21.17
N ARG A 308 8.92 25.77 20.32
CA ARG A 308 9.09 24.43 19.73
C ARG A 308 9.45 24.48 18.23
N PRO A 309 10.49 23.76 17.75
CA PRO A 309 10.93 23.80 16.35
C PRO A 309 10.04 22.97 15.39
N PRO A 310 10.07 23.26 14.08
CA PRO A 310 9.19 22.66 13.05
C PRO A 310 9.57 21.22 12.63
N SER A 311 8.58 20.48 12.11
CA SER A 311 8.60 19.02 11.86
C SER A 311 9.12 18.55 10.48
N SER A 312 9.28 19.44 9.50
CA SER A 312 9.64 19.06 8.12
C SER A 312 11.05 18.49 7.98
N ASP A 313 11.97 18.89 8.86
CA ASP A 313 13.35 18.39 8.87
C ASP A 313 13.46 16.97 9.49
N ALA A 314 12.46 16.57 10.29
CA ALA A 314 12.44 15.28 10.98
C ALA A 314 12.01 14.11 10.08
N GLU A 315 11.04 14.32 9.17
CA GLU A 315 10.61 13.28 8.22
C GLU A 315 11.70 12.98 7.18
N ALA A 316 12.37 14.00 6.66
CA ALA A 316 13.48 13.83 5.73
C ALA A 316 14.71 13.17 6.38
N ALA A 317 14.99 13.49 7.64
CA ALA A 317 16.05 12.86 8.44
C ALA A 317 15.70 11.42 8.85
N ALA A 318 14.44 11.13 9.21
CA ALA A 318 13.95 9.78 9.52
C ALA A 318 13.96 8.88 8.27
N ASP A 319 13.57 9.41 7.11
CA ASP A 319 13.63 8.71 5.82
C ASP A 319 15.07 8.40 5.39
N GLN A 320 16.06 9.25 5.73
CA GLN A 320 17.49 8.95 5.55
C GLN A 320 18.04 7.96 6.57
N ALA A 321 17.59 8.05 7.83
CA ALA A 321 18.00 7.17 8.94
C ALA A 321 17.59 5.70 8.72
N LEU A 322 16.42 5.45 8.10
CA LEU A 322 15.90 4.11 7.79
C LEU A 322 16.73 3.30 6.77
N ALA A 323 17.74 3.91 6.15
CA ALA A 323 18.71 3.20 5.32
C ALA A 323 19.74 2.39 6.13
N SER A 324 19.75 2.55 7.47
CA SER A 324 20.55 1.74 8.39
C SER A 324 19.70 0.60 8.98
N LEU A 325 20.21 -0.63 8.87
CA LEU A 325 19.57 -1.82 9.44
C LEU A 325 19.44 -1.74 10.97
N ASP A 326 20.41 -1.13 11.65
CA ASP A 326 20.38 -0.98 13.11
C ASP A 326 19.22 -0.07 13.54
N LEU A 327 19.00 1.02 12.80
CA LEU A 327 17.89 1.94 13.07
C LEU A 327 16.53 1.31 12.70
N ALA A 328 16.48 0.51 11.64
CA ALA A 328 15.30 -0.30 11.33
C ALA A 328 15.00 -1.27 12.49
N MET A 329 16.03 -1.94 13.05
CA MET A 329 15.86 -2.84 14.18
C MET A 329 15.41 -2.12 15.45
N GLU A 330 15.97 -0.97 15.80
CA GLU A 330 15.50 -0.14 16.94
C GLU A 330 14.03 0.24 16.77
N ARG A 331 13.62 0.60 15.55
CA ARG A 331 12.22 0.91 15.25
C ARG A 331 11.31 -0.32 15.38
N VAL A 332 11.77 -1.48 14.92
CA VAL A 332 11.07 -2.76 15.11
C VAL A 332 10.86 -3.04 16.60
N LYS A 333 11.91 -2.93 17.42
CA LYS A 333 11.83 -3.12 18.87
C LYS A 333 10.85 -2.15 19.52
N ALA A 334 10.89 -0.88 19.15
CA ALA A 334 10.01 0.14 19.71
C ALA A 334 8.53 -0.07 19.36
N LEU A 335 8.23 -0.50 18.14
CA LEU A 335 6.84 -0.66 17.67
C LEU A 335 6.23 -2.02 18.04
N VAL A 336 7.03 -3.08 18.05
CA VAL A 336 6.56 -4.45 18.29
C VAL A 336 6.68 -4.82 19.77
N GLY A 337 7.71 -4.33 20.47
CA GLY A 337 7.94 -4.57 21.90
C GLY A 337 8.53 -5.95 22.21
N ASP A 338 7.87 -7.02 21.76
CA ASP A 338 8.26 -8.42 22.03
C ASP A 338 8.40 -9.22 20.71
N PRO A 339 9.55 -9.89 20.46
CA PRO A 339 9.75 -10.66 19.24
C PRO A 339 8.78 -11.84 19.08
N SER A 340 8.13 -12.33 20.15
CA SER A 340 7.15 -13.42 20.08
C SER A 340 5.89 -13.05 19.29
N ARG A 341 5.60 -11.75 19.15
CA ARG A 341 4.48 -11.24 18.34
C ARG A 341 4.76 -11.36 16.84
N LEU A 342 6.03 -11.42 16.44
CA LEU A 342 6.39 -11.57 15.03
C LEU A 342 6.04 -12.98 14.53
N ALA A 343 5.48 -13.03 13.32
CA ALA A 343 5.26 -14.28 12.61
C ALA A 343 6.59 -14.97 12.29
N GLU A 344 6.53 -16.30 12.14
CA GLU A 344 7.68 -17.11 11.77
C GLU A 344 7.82 -17.20 10.26
N LEU A 345 8.99 -16.83 9.75
CA LEU A 345 9.33 -17.00 8.35
C LEU A 345 10.08 -18.33 8.17
N GLY A 346 9.48 -19.20 7.39
CA GLY A 346 10.06 -20.48 6.97
C GLY A 346 10.47 -20.50 5.51
N TYR A 347 10.67 -21.71 5.00
CA TYR A 347 11.00 -21.94 3.59
C TYR A 347 9.76 -21.99 2.68
N GLU A 348 8.62 -22.32 3.26
CA GLU A 348 7.33 -22.20 2.58
C GLU A 348 6.89 -20.74 2.60
N ALA A 349 6.23 -20.31 1.52
CA ALA A 349 5.73 -18.95 1.41
C ALA A 349 4.63 -18.71 2.43
N ILE A 350 4.83 -17.73 3.31
CA ILE A 350 3.78 -17.23 4.18
C ILE A 350 2.89 -16.26 3.40
N ASP A 351 1.58 -16.48 3.50
CA ASP A 351 0.56 -15.59 2.95
C ASP A 351 0.32 -14.43 3.92
N LEU A 352 0.59 -13.21 3.45
CA LEU A 352 0.54 -12.00 4.27
C LEU A 352 -0.86 -11.39 4.38
N CYS A 353 -1.87 -12.03 3.78
CA CYS A 353 -3.28 -11.70 3.95
C CYS A 353 -3.92 -12.41 5.13
N ARG A 354 -3.25 -13.41 5.72
CA ARG A 354 -3.79 -14.20 6.84
C ARG A 354 -3.69 -13.45 8.16
N THR A 355 -4.55 -13.81 9.10
CA THR A 355 -4.45 -13.37 10.50
C THR A 355 -3.12 -13.80 11.11
N GLY A 356 -2.54 -12.95 11.97
CA GLY A 356 -1.34 -13.27 12.75
C GLY A 356 -0.01 -12.82 12.16
N VAL A 357 -0.03 -12.08 11.05
CA VAL A 357 1.18 -11.44 10.47
C VAL A 357 1.27 -9.93 10.75
N GLY A 358 0.30 -9.35 11.48
CA GLY A 358 0.18 -7.90 11.67
C GLY A 358 1.42 -7.26 12.29
N ALA A 359 1.93 -7.80 13.41
CA ALA A 359 3.16 -7.33 14.03
C ALA A 359 4.40 -7.45 13.11
N SER A 360 4.39 -8.37 12.15
CA SER A 360 5.47 -8.51 11.16
C SER A 360 5.42 -7.46 10.05
N MET A 361 4.26 -6.84 9.84
CA MET A 361 4.11 -5.64 9.01
C MET A 361 4.42 -4.43 9.88
N VAL A 362 5.69 -4.17 10.16
CA VAL A 362 6.12 -3.25 11.23
C VAL A 362 5.78 -1.80 10.92
N ASP A 363 6.15 -1.30 9.74
CA ASP A 363 5.94 0.10 9.39
C ASP A 363 5.68 0.30 7.89
N GLY A 364 4.94 1.35 7.51
CA GLY A 364 4.70 1.70 6.10
C GLY A 364 3.88 0.71 5.28
N TRP A 365 2.90 0.04 5.90
CA TRP A 365 2.03 -0.94 5.27
C TRP A 365 0.57 -0.61 5.57
N SER A 366 -0.33 -0.90 4.63
CA SER A 366 -1.77 -0.82 4.83
C SER A 366 -2.29 -2.03 5.61
N VAL A 367 -3.56 -1.94 6.04
CA VAL A 367 -4.38 -3.12 6.35
C VAL A 367 -4.40 -4.10 5.16
N PRO A 368 -4.69 -5.39 5.38
CA PRO A 368 -4.91 -6.35 4.29
C PRO A 368 -5.95 -5.84 3.29
N ALA A 369 -5.65 -5.95 2.00
CA ALA A 369 -6.54 -5.54 0.92
C ALA A 369 -6.50 -6.55 -0.23
N GLY A 370 -7.61 -7.22 -0.50
CA GLY A 370 -7.70 -8.21 -1.56
C GLY A 370 -6.76 -9.40 -1.33
N ASP A 371 -5.68 -9.44 -2.11
CA ASP A 371 -4.66 -10.50 -2.25
C ASP A 371 -3.27 -10.09 -1.73
N GLY A 372 -3.16 -8.97 -1.02
CA GLY A 372 -1.92 -8.59 -0.33
C GLY A 372 -2.06 -7.43 0.65
N ARG A 373 -0.92 -6.81 0.98
CA ARG A 373 -0.83 -5.55 1.72
C ARG A 373 -0.06 -4.53 0.90
N TRP A 374 -0.63 -3.35 0.71
CA TRP A 374 0.05 -2.27 0.00
C TRP A 374 1.06 -1.62 0.93
N SER A 375 2.26 -1.33 0.43
CA SER A 375 3.12 -0.34 1.06
C SER A 375 2.41 1.00 1.04
N ASP A 376 2.51 1.80 2.10
CA ASP A 376 1.92 3.13 2.19
C ASP A 376 2.91 4.08 2.86
N GLY A 377 3.44 5.02 2.09
CA GLY A 377 4.50 5.93 2.52
C GLY A 377 5.78 5.79 1.72
N GLY A 378 6.79 6.60 2.07
CA GLY A 378 8.11 6.59 1.42
C GLY A 378 8.98 5.39 1.78
N THR A 379 8.68 4.74 2.90
CA THR A 379 9.42 3.60 3.45
C THR A 379 8.44 2.53 3.95
N ALA A 380 8.89 1.28 4.00
CA ALA A 380 8.15 0.16 4.55
C ALA A 380 9.10 -0.83 5.23
N ILE A 381 8.73 -1.37 6.39
CA ILE A 381 9.57 -2.26 7.20
C ILE A 381 8.82 -3.55 7.50
N LEU A 382 9.50 -4.67 7.33
CA LEU A 382 9.06 -6.01 7.70
C LEU A 382 10.01 -6.58 8.74
N ALA A 383 9.48 -7.37 9.68
CA ALA A 383 10.29 -8.18 10.58
C ALA A 383 9.65 -9.55 10.82
N PHE A 384 10.46 -10.60 10.81
CA PHE A 384 9.98 -11.97 11.05
C PHE A 384 10.96 -12.73 11.93
N ARG A 385 10.44 -13.63 12.78
CA ARG A 385 11.28 -14.64 13.45
C ARG A 385 11.78 -15.62 12.41
N ALA A 386 13.05 -15.99 12.49
CA ALA A 386 13.71 -16.95 11.62
C ALA A 386 14.25 -18.14 12.45
N PRO A 387 13.39 -18.93 13.11
CA PRO A 387 13.82 -19.93 14.09
C PRO A 387 14.67 -21.07 13.50
N ARG A 388 14.66 -21.23 12.18
CA ARG A 388 15.46 -22.23 11.44
C ARG A 388 16.80 -21.71 10.96
N SER A 389 17.16 -20.47 11.28
CA SER A 389 18.41 -19.84 10.87
C SER A 389 19.24 -19.43 12.07
N ARG A 390 20.56 -19.36 11.88
CA ARG A 390 21.51 -18.96 12.93
C ARG A 390 21.68 -17.45 12.92
N ILE A 391 21.82 -16.86 14.11
CA ILE A 391 22.20 -15.45 14.24
C ILE A 391 23.52 -15.20 13.49
N GLY A 392 23.55 -14.14 12.68
CA GLY A 392 24.67 -13.78 11.82
C GLY A 392 24.70 -14.48 10.45
N GLU A 393 23.84 -15.48 10.22
CA GLU A 393 23.71 -16.17 8.93
C GLU A 393 23.18 -15.22 7.85
N THR A 394 23.69 -15.34 6.62
CA THR A 394 23.11 -14.70 5.45
C THR A 394 22.06 -15.62 4.83
N VAL A 395 20.85 -15.11 4.69
CA VAL A 395 19.70 -15.81 4.10
C VAL A 395 19.17 -15.02 2.91
N ALA A 396 18.69 -15.69 1.87
CA ALA A 396 18.01 -15.00 0.78
C ALA A 396 16.49 -14.96 1.06
N LEU A 397 15.90 -13.78 0.90
CA LEU A 397 14.49 -13.54 1.16
C LEU A 397 13.80 -13.28 -0.18
N ARG A 398 12.70 -13.98 -0.45
CA ARG A 398 11.88 -13.83 -1.65
C ARG A 398 10.56 -13.16 -1.29
N LEU A 399 10.23 -12.11 -2.03
CA LEU A 399 9.03 -11.28 -1.84
C LEU A 399 8.21 -11.30 -3.12
N TRP A 400 6.94 -11.64 -3.05
CA TRP A 400 6.01 -11.57 -4.19
C TRP A 400 5.35 -10.20 -4.22
N LEU A 401 5.72 -9.41 -5.23
CA LEU A 401 5.45 -7.99 -5.30
C LEU A 401 4.68 -7.67 -6.57
N GLN A 402 3.68 -6.81 -6.45
CA GLN A 402 3.01 -6.18 -7.58
C GLN A 402 3.14 -4.65 -7.47
N PRO A 403 3.74 -3.97 -8.45
CA PRO A 403 3.93 -2.52 -8.41
C PRO A 403 2.64 -1.77 -8.76
N TYR A 404 2.38 -0.66 -8.07
CA TYR A 404 1.33 0.28 -8.47
C TYR A 404 1.83 1.13 -9.64
N LEU A 405 1.39 0.79 -10.85
CA LEU A 405 1.75 1.51 -12.07
C LEU A 405 0.50 2.08 -12.74
N ALA A 406 0.56 3.40 -12.99
CA ALA A 406 -0.44 4.17 -13.71
C ALA A 406 0.22 4.87 -14.90
N THR A 407 -0.54 5.36 -15.88
CA THR A 407 0.03 6.08 -17.03
C THR A 407 0.91 7.27 -16.60
N GLN A 408 0.54 7.92 -15.49
CA GLN A 408 1.26 9.03 -14.89
C GLN A 408 2.45 8.60 -14.01
N ILE A 409 2.54 7.30 -13.67
CA ILE A 409 3.64 6.69 -12.89
C ILE A 409 4.15 5.47 -13.69
N PRO A 410 4.85 5.71 -14.82
CA PRO A 410 5.22 4.65 -15.76
C PRO A 410 6.37 3.77 -15.25
N ARG A 411 7.07 4.22 -14.21
CA ARG A 411 8.17 3.52 -13.56
C ARG A 411 8.10 3.72 -12.06
N LEU A 412 8.37 2.66 -11.32
CA LEU A 412 8.56 2.69 -9.87
C LEU A 412 9.95 2.13 -9.55
N ASN A 413 10.73 2.85 -8.77
CA ASN A 413 12.03 2.37 -8.28
C ASN A 413 11.96 2.22 -6.76
N ALA A 414 12.56 1.14 -6.27
CA ALA A 414 12.67 0.87 -4.85
C ALA A 414 14.05 0.30 -4.52
N ARG A 415 14.52 0.60 -3.33
CA ARG A 415 15.71 -0.01 -2.73
C ARG A 415 15.28 -0.82 -1.54
N ALA A 416 15.79 -2.04 -1.42
CA ALA A 416 15.49 -2.93 -0.31
C ALA A 416 16.78 -3.39 0.37
N TRP A 417 16.76 -3.41 1.70
CA TRP A 417 17.87 -3.80 2.55
C TRP A 417 17.41 -4.86 3.52
N ALA A 418 18.25 -5.87 3.73
CA ALA A 418 18.03 -6.86 4.78
C ALA A 418 19.31 -7.22 5.56
N GLY A 419 20.41 -6.49 5.35
CA GLY A 419 21.62 -6.58 6.18
C GLY A 419 22.82 -7.31 5.57
N ALA A 420 22.68 -7.93 4.39
CA ALA A 420 23.83 -8.46 3.64
C ALA A 420 24.15 -7.66 2.38
N GLY A 421 23.18 -6.92 1.85
CA GLY A 421 23.36 -6.04 0.69
C GLY A 421 22.16 -5.14 0.43
N VAL A 422 22.26 -4.35 -0.65
CA VAL A 422 21.16 -3.50 -1.15
C VAL A 422 20.65 -4.07 -2.45
N ALA A 423 19.38 -4.45 -2.49
CA ALA A 423 18.71 -4.81 -3.72
C ALA A 423 18.10 -3.56 -4.35
N HIS A 424 18.42 -3.30 -5.62
CA HIS A 424 17.84 -2.21 -6.39
C HIS A 424 16.77 -2.80 -7.33
N TRP A 425 15.53 -2.35 -7.17
CA TRP A 425 14.40 -2.82 -7.96
C TRP A 425 13.87 -1.67 -8.82
N SER A 426 13.68 -1.96 -10.11
CA SER A 426 13.00 -1.08 -11.04
C SER A 426 11.83 -1.84 -11.66
N PHE A 427 10.67 -1.20 -11.67
CA PHE A 427 9.43 -1.75 -12.20
C PHE A 427 8.91 -0.84 -13.31
N VAL A 428 8.47 -1.42 -14.41
CA VAL A 428 7.91 -0.73 -15.58
C VAL A 428 6.53 -1.30 -15.92
N ALA A 429 5.79 -0.69 -16.85
CA ALA A 429 4.40 -1.05 -17.17
C ALA A 429 4.13 -2.56 -17.35
N SER A 430 5.12 -3.32 -17.82
CA SER A 430 5.06 -4.76 -18.00
C SER A 430 5.25 -5.61 -16.74
N ASP A 431 5.65 -5.01 -15.62
CA ASP A 431 5.67 -5.63 -14.30
C ASP A 431 4.31 -5.50 -13.58
N ARG A 432 3.26 -4.94 -14.22
CA ARG A 432 1.96 -4.66 -13.58
C ARG A 432 1.27 -5.91 -13.01
N ASP A 433 1.51 -7.07 -13.61
CA ASP A 433 0.97 -8.35 -13.15
C ASP A 433 1.78 -8.97 -12.00
N GLY A 434 2.83 -8.27 -11.55
CA GLY A 434 3.68 -8.65 -10.42
C GLY A 434 4.72 -9.72 -10.72
N GLY A 435 5.44 -10.13 -9.68
CA GLY A 435 6.45 -11.18 -9.70
C GLY A 435 7.25 -11.23 -8.41
N SER A 436 8.13 -12.22 -8.28
CA SER A 436 8.98 -12.32 -7.08
C SER A 436 10.31 -11.57 -7.24
N ARG A 437 10.70 -10.80 -6.21
CA ARG A 437 12.03 -10.19 -6.07
C ARG A 437 12.78 -10.82 -4.90
N THR A 438 14.10 -10.72 -4.92
CA THR A 438 14.95 -11.24 -3.86
C THR A 438 15.79 -10.14 -3.23
N VAL A 439 16.08 -10.31 -1.94
CA VAL A 439 17.04 -9.51 -1.18
C VAL A 439 17.84 -10.44 -0.26
N GLU A 440 19.15 -10.20 -0.16
CA GLU A 440 20.00 -10.93 0.78
C GLU A 440 19.92 -10.29 2.16
N GLY A 441 19.46 -11.07 3.12
CA GLY A 441 19.27 -10.68 4.50
C GLY A 441 20.32 -11.28 5.43
N ARG A 442 20.61 -10.58 6.52
CA ARG A 442 21.37 -11.08 7.65
C ARG A 442 20.40 -11.37 8.79
N VAL A 443 20.53 -12.54 9.39
CA VAL A 443 19.76 -12.90 10.59
C VAL A 443 20.35 -12.14 11.78
N LEU A 444 19.52 -11.32 12.40
CA LEU A 444 19.88 -10.45 13.51
C LEU A 444 19.48 -11.10 14.84
N ASP A 445 20.15 -10.65 15.90
CA ASP A 445 19.83 -11.05 17.26
C ASP A 445 18.83 -10.06 17.89
N TRP A 446 17.71 -10.57 18.36
CA TRP A 446 16.84 -9.85 19.27
C TRP A 446 16.69 -10.67 20.56
N ASP A 447 17.55 -10.38 21.53
CA ASP A 447 17.57 -11.01 22.86
C ASP A 447 17.59 -12.56 22.81
N GLY A 448 18.39 -13.11 21.90
CA GLY A 448 18.53 -14.54 21.64
C GLY A 448 17.55 -15.09 20.60
N VAL A 449 16.60 -14.28 20.11
CA VAL A 449 15.65 -14.67 19.06
C VAL A 449 16.21 -14.27 17.69
N PRO A 450 16.40 -15.23 16.76
CA PRO A 450 16.84 -14.92 15.40
C PRO A 450 15.71 -14.20 14.63
N VAL A 451 16.00 -13.00 14.12
CA VAL A 451 15.04 -12.15 13.41
C VAL A 451 15.63 -11.68 12.08
N VAL A 452 14.82 -11.67 11.03
CA VAL A 452 15.15 -11.02 9.76
C VAL A 452 14.35 -9.74 9.61
N VAL A 453 15.00 -8.67 9.18
CA VAL A 453 14.38 -7.36 8.94
C VAL A 453 14.56 -7.01 7.47
N VAL A 454 13.48 -6.58 6.81
CA VAL A 454 13.53 -6.03 5.45
C VAL A 454 13.01 -4.61 5.47
N ALA A 455 13.88 -3.65 5.15
CA ALA A 455 13.50 -2.27 4.92
C ALA A 455 13.39 -2.01 3.42
N ILE A 456 12.35 -1.32 2.98
CA ILE A 456 12.12 -0.91 1.60
C ILE A 456 11.96 0.60 1.58
N ARG A 457 12.62 1.27 0.65
CA ARG A 457 12.46 2.70 0.38
C ARG A 457 12.12 2.90 -1.07
N PHE A 458 11.14 3.75 -1.31
CA PHE A 458 10.75 4.12 -2.65
C PHE A 458 11.40 5.42 -3.09
N ASP A 459 11.85 5.45 -4.34
CA ASP A 459 12.45 6.66 -4.91
C ASP A 459 11.35 7.51 -5.55
N ALA A 460 11.24 8.77 -5.10
CA ALA A 460 10.37 9.79 -5.69
C ALA A 460 8.89 9.38 -5.80
N LEU A 461 8.33 8.72 -4.78
CA LEU A 461 6.87 8.53 -4.71
C LEU A 461 6.17 9.88 -4.70
N MET A 462 5.31 10.05 -5.69
CA MET A 462 4.40 11.18 -5.80
C MET A 462 3.63 11.36 -4.49
N SER A 463 3.51 12.60 -4.03
CA SER A 463 2.79 12.92 -2.80
C SER A 463 1.32 12.52 -2.92
N GLY A 464 0.66 12.26 -1.78
CA GLY A 464 -0.78 11.95 -1.80
C GLY A 464 -1.63 13.08 -2.41
N ALA A 465 -1.18 14.33 -2.27
CA ALA A 465 -1.81 15.50 -2.87
C ALA A 465 -1.75 15.47 -4.42
N GLU A 466 -0.57 15.21 -4.98
CA GLU A 466 -0.37 15.11 -6.44
C GLU A 466 -1.11 13.91 -7.04
N ARG A 467 -1.06 12.74 -6.40
CA ARG A 467 -1.79 11.54 -6.84
C ARG A 467 -3.30 11.80 -6.92
N ARG A 468 -3.83 12.49 -5.92
CA ARG A 468 -5.25 12.89 -5.88
C ARG A 468 -5.62 13.84 -7.02
N ARG A 469 -4.75 14.80 -7.37
CA ARG A 469 -4.97 15.69 -8.53
C ARG A 469 -5.10 14.92 -9.84
N LEU A 470 -4.42 13.78 -9.94
CA LEU A 470 -4.45 12.90 -11.10
C LEU A 470 -5.57 11.83 -11.05
N GLY A 471 -6.44 11.87 -10.04
CA GLY A 471 -7.52 10.89 -9.87
C GLY A 471 -7.03 9.49 -9.49
N LEU A 472 -5.81 9.37 -8.97
CA LEU A 472 -5.24 8.12 -8.48
C LEU A 472 -5.59 7.88 -7.00
N ASP A 473 -5.26 6.69 -6.49
CA ASP A 473 -5.30 6.41 -5.05
C ASP A 473 -4.47 7.48 -4.30
N HIS A 474 -5.09 8.10 -3.30
CA HIS A 474 -4.52 9.22 -2.55
C HIS A 474 -3.43 8.78 -1.56
N ARG A 475 -3.40 7.49 -1.20
CA ARG A 475 -2.33 6.90 -0.39
C ARG A 475 -1.03 6.89 -1.19
N ARG A 476 0.10 6.89 -0.48
CA ARG A 476 1.43 6.87 -1.13
C ARG A 476 1.83 5.42 -1.44
N ILE A 477 0.98 4.72 -2.19
CA ILE A 477 1.17 3.29 -2.47
C ILE A 477 2.25 3.03 -3.50
N GLY A 478 3.10 2.05 -3.19
CA GLY A 478 4.24 1.62 -4.02
C GLY A 478 4.07 0.19 -4.51
N LEU A 479 4.22 -0.79 -3.61
CA LEU A 479 4.15 -2.21 -3.93
C LEU A 479 3.04 -2.88 -3.12
N LEU A 480 2.30 -3.78 -3.76
CA LEU A 480 1.48 -4.78 -3.10
C LEU A 480 2.34 -5.99 -2.81
N LEU A 481 2.46 -6.37 -1.54
CA LEU A 481 3.17 -7.56 -1.10
C LEU A 481 2.14 -8.63 -0.71
N SER A 482 2.17 -9.78 -1.36
CA SER A 482 1.22 -10.88 -1.11
C SER A 482 1.83 -12.02 -0.29
N GLN A 483 3.08 -12.36 -0.58
CA GLN A 483 3.77 -13.49 0.04
C GLN A 483 5.24 -13.19 0.29
N MET A 484 5.81 -13.90 1.27
CA MET A 484 7.24 -13.89 1.55
C MET A 484 7.74 -15.29 1.91
N ALA A 485 8.97 -15.62 1.54
CA ALA A 485 9.62 -16.88 1.88
C ALA A 485 11.12 -16.67 2.09
N MET A 486 11.75 -17.54 2.87
CA MET A 486 13.21 -17.63 2.99
C MET A 486 13.74 -18.78 2.14
N THR A 487 14.89 -18.60 1.47
CA THR A 487 15.59 -19.73 0.87
C THR A 487 16.47 -20.43 1.89
N CYS A 488 16.50 -21.76 1.82
CA CYS A 488 17.55 -22.54 2.46
C CYS A 488 18.11 -23.55 1.46
N PRO A 489 19.44 -23.57 1.26
CA PRO A 489 20.10 -24.57 0.44
C PRO A 489 19.72 -26.02 0.78
N GLU A 490 19.46 -26.32 2.05
CA GLU A 490 19.13 -27.66 2.54
C GLU A 490 17.69 -28.09 2.22
N ALA A 491 16.78 -27.11 2.07
CA ALA A 491 15.38 -27.31 1.73
C ALA A 491 15.14 -27.41 0.21
N ALA A 492 16.14 -27.11 -0.62
CA ALA A 492 16.03 -27.24 -2.07
C ALA A 492 15.71 -28.71 -2.45
N PRO A 493 14.74 -28.92 -3.35
CA PRO A 493 14.30 -30.26 -3.69
C PRO A 493 15.40 -31.02 -4.42
N VAL A 494 15.49 -32.32 -4.12
CA VAL A 494 16.47 -33.21 -4.76
C VAL A 494 15.98 -33.55 -6.15
N ILE A 495 16.74 -33.16 -7.17
CA ILE A 495 16.39 -33.45 -8.56
C ILE A 495 16.85 -34.86 -8.96
N GLU A 496 16.08 -35.87 -8.55
CA GLU A 496 16.38 -37.29 -8.82
C GLU A 496 15.99 -37.74 -10.24
N THR A 497 14.89 -37.17 -10.74
CA THR A 497 14.22 -37.47 -12.00
C THR A 497 13.75 -36.16 -12.66
N ARG A 498 12.99 -36.26 -13.76
CA ARG A 498 12.38 -35.11 -14.42
C ARG A 498 11.40 -34.41 -13.47
N LEU A 499 11.60 -33.12 -13.24
CA LEU A 499 10.71 -32.22 -12.51
C LEU A 499 9.99 -31.32 -13.51
N ALA A 500 8.67 -31.44 -13.63
CA ALA A 500 7.90 -30.54 -14.48
C ALA A 500 7.65 -29.22 -13.75
N LEU A 501 7.93 -28.09 -14.40
CA LEU A 501 7.78 -26.76 -13.79
C LEU A 501 6.32 -26.30 -13.68
N ARG A 502 5.37 -27.09 -14.18
CA ARG A 502 3.94 -26.87 -13.94
C ARG A 502 3.47 -27.43 -12.58
N ASP A 503 4.26 -28.32 -11.98
CA ASP A 503 3.85 -29.02 -10.76
C ASP A 503 4.06 -28.11 -9.54
N PRO A 504 3.24 -28.22 -8.46
CA PRO A 504 3.37 -27.37 -7.27
C PRO A 504 4.77 -27.42 -6.62
N GLY A 505 5.42 -28.59 -6.62
CA GLY A 505 6.78 -28.76 -6.08
C GLY A 505 7.85 -27.94 -6.81
N ALA A 506 7.54 -27.39 -7.99
CA ALA A 506 8.44 -26.52 -8.73
C ALA A 506 8.53 -25.10 -8.15
N ASP A 507 7.65 -24.67 -7.25
CA ASP A 507 7.71 -23.33 -6.64
C ASP A 507 8.97 -23.14 -5.78
N LEU A 508 9.46 -24.21 -5.17
CA LEU A 508 10.73 -24.25 -4.42
C LEU A 508 11.96 -24.22 -5.34
N VAL A 509 11.78 -24.56 -6.62
CA VAL A 509 12.85 -24.60 -7.62
C VAL A 509 12.92 -23.31 -8.41
N ALA A 510 11.77 -22.84 -8.88
CA ALA A 510 11.60 -21.60 -9.64
C ALA A 510 11.66 -20.39 -8.68
N TRP A 511 12.87 -20.09 -8.19
CA TRP A 511 13.09 -19.20 -7.04
C TRP A 511 12.89 -17.70 -7.33
N SER A 512 13.36 -17.15 -8.44
CA SER A 512 13.08 -15.74 -8.77
C SER A 512 13.05 -15.54 -10.27
N GLY A 513 12.34 -14.51 -10.76
CA GLY A 513 12.21 -14.25 -12.20
C GLY A 513 11.37 -15.27 -12.97
N TRP A 514 10.35 -15.86 -12.32
CA TRP A 514 9.44 -16.82 -12.94
C TRP A 514 8.00 -16.32 -12.85
N GLY A 515 7.24 -16.52 -13.93
CA GLY A 515 5.78 -16.37 -13.91
C GLY A 515 5.10 -17.53 -13.19
N ALA A 516 3.79 -17.39 -13.00
CA ALA A 516 2.93 -18.47 -12.50
C ALA A 516 3.03 -19.73 -13.39
N ALA A 517 2.77 -20.89 -12.79
CA ALA A 517 2.66 -22.16 -13.51
C ALA A 517 1.57 -22.08 -14.58
N GLY A 518 1.93 -22.39 -15.82
CA GLY A 518 0.99 -22.57 -16.93
C GLY A 518 0.93 -24.04 -17.37
N GLU A 519 0.01 -24.35 -18.29
CA GLU A 519 -0.23 -25.71 -18.78
C GLU A 519 1.03 -26.43 -19.32
N ARG A 520 1.95 -25.65 -19.91
CA ARG A 520 3.15 -26.13 -20.58
C ARG A 520 4.45 -25.89 -19.80
N GLY A 521 4.39 -25.29 -18.61
CA GLY A 521 5.56 -24.91 -17.82
C GLY A 521 5.48 -23.47 -17.29
N ARG A 522 6.64 -22.86 -17.03
CA ARG A 522 6.75 -21.48 -16.53
C ARG A 522 7.56 -20.60 -17.47
N TRP A 523 7.07 -19.39 -17.70
CA TRP A 523 7.84 -18.36 -18.40
C TRP A 523 8.85 -17.74 -17.44
N THR A 524 10.09 -17.54 -17.92
CA THR A 524 11.01 -16.59 -17.29
C THR A 524 10.45 -15.18 -17.46
N VAL A 525 10.46 -14.39 -16.40
CA VAL A 525 9.95 -13.00 -16.38
C VAL A 525 11.06 -12.06 -15.94
N GLY A 526 11.35 -11.06 -16.77
CA GLY A 526 12.45 -10.13 -16.56
C GLY A 526 13.79 -10.63 -17.08
N GLU A 527 14.86 -10.00 -16.62
CA GLU A 527 16.23 -10.18 -17.14
C GLU A 527 17.00 -11.30 -16.46
N GLU A 528 16.55 -11.77 -15.30
CA GLU A 528 17.17 -12.85 -14.55
C GLU A 528 16.09 -13.80 -14.03
N ALA A 529 16.31 -15.10 -14.19
CA ALA A 529 15.55 -16.16 -13.55
C ALA A 529 16.48 -17.12 -12.81
N VAL A 530 16.18 -17.42 -11.54
CA VAL A 530 17.03 -18.24 -10.66
C VAL A 530 16.36 -19.58 -10.35
N VAL A 531 17.14 -20.65 -10.44
CA VAL A 531 16.75 -22.02 -10.13
C VAL A 531 17.59 -22.54 -8.97
N HIS A 532 16.94 -23.12 -7.97
CA HIS A 532 17.61 -23.79 -6.85
C HIS A 532 17.25 -25.28 -6.83
N VAL A 533 18.27 -26.13 -6.83
CA VAL A 533 18.09 -27.59 -6.76
C VAL A 533 19.18 -28.22 -5.89
N ARG A 534 18.90 -29.42 -5.38
CA ARG A 534 19.90 -30.27 -4.74
C ARG A 534 20.19 -31.49 -5.60
N LEU A 535 21.45 -31.87 -5.73
CA LEU A 535 21.81 -33.07 -6.46
C LEU A 535 21.52 -34.33 -5.63
N PRO A 536 21.14 -35.45 -6.26
CA PRO A 536 21.00 -36.73 -5.55
C PRO A 536 22.33 -37.17 -4.93
N ALA A 537 22.28 -37.63 -3.68
CA ALA A 537 23.44 -38.21 -3.00
C ALA A 537 23.94 -39.47 -3.73
N GLY A 538 25.26 -39.66 -3.79
CA GLY A 538 25.89 -40.86 -4.35
C GLY A 538 25.76 -41.08 -5.87
N LYS A 539 25.07 -40.19 -6.60
CA LYS A 539 24.90 -40.26 -8.06
C LYS A 539 25.66 -39.11 -8.73
N ALA A 540 26.56 -39.42 -9.66
CA ALA A 540 27.29 -38.40 -10.43
C ALA A 540 26.36 -37.75 -11.46
N VAL A 541 25.91 -36.52 -11.18
CA VAL A 541 25.18 -35.67 -12.13
C VAL A 541 26.18 -34.77 -12.81
N ARG A 542 26.24 -34.81 -14.14
CA ARG A 542 27.18 -33.99 -14.94
C ARG A 542 26.56 -32.68 -15.42
N ALA A 543 25.24 -32.65 -15.56
CA ALA A 543 24.52 -31.51 -16.08
C ALA A 543 23.06 -31.54 -15.63
N ILE A 544 22.41 -30.38 -15.68
CA ILE A 544 20.95 -30.25 -15.55
C ILE A 544 20.39 -29.90 -16.92
N ARG A 545 19.46 -30.73 -17.41
CA ARG A 545 18.79 -30.54 -18.69
C ARG A 545 17.58 -29.64 -18.51
N PHE A 546 17.52 -28.59 -19.32
CA PHE A 546 16.38 -27.69 -19.43
C PHE A 546 15.59 -28.03 -20.69
N GLU A 547 14.29 -28.27 -20.53
CA GLU A 547 13.36 -28.44 -21.65
C GLU A 547 12.65 -27.12 -21.93
N VAL A 548 13.08 -26.41 -22.97
CA VAL A 548 12.48 -25.13 -23.38
C VAL A 548 11.66 -25.32 -24.64
N PRO A 549 10.35 -25.62 -24.56
CA PRO A 549 9.50 -25.78 -25.74
C PRO A 549 9.43 -24.52 -26.60
N MET A 550 9.48 -23.34 -25.98
CA MET A 550 9.20 -22.07 -26.65
C MET A 550 10.04 -20.93 -26.07
N VAL A 551 10.43 -19.99 -26.93
CA VAL A 551 10.97 -18.69 -26.52
C VAL A 551 10.13 -17.58 -27.15
N PHE A 552 10.08 -16.43 -26.48
CA PHE A 552 9.43 -15.24 -26.98
C PHE A 552 10.47 -14.13 -27.17
N CYS A 553 10.48 -13.51 -28.34
CA CYS A 553 11.34 -12.38 -28.64
C CYS A 553 10.76 -11.56 -29.81
N ALA A 554 11.18 -10.29 -29.91
CA ALA A 554 10.81 -9.46 -31.05
C ALA A 554 11.33 -10.05 -32.38
N ALA A 555 10.64 -9.74 -33.49
CA ALA A 555 11.02 -10.23 -34.81
C ALA A 555 12.46 -9.80 -35.17
N GLY A 556 13.27 -10.74 -35.64
CA GLY A 556 14.69 -10.49 -35.98
C GLY A 556 15.65 -10.48 -34.79
N VAL A 557 15.14 -10.50 -33.55
CA VAL A 557 15.95 -10.59 -32.34
C VAL A 557 16.11 -12.07 -31.96
N ARG A 558 17.32 -12.45 -31.50
CA ARG A 558 17.55 -13.74 -30.85
C ARG A 558 17.62 -13.55 -29.35
N GLN A 559 16.99 -14.47 -28.62
CA GLN A 559 17.07 -14.54 -27.18
C GLN A 559 18.37 -15.22 -26.76
N ALA A 560 19.36 -14.41 -26.35
CA ALA A 560 20.51 -14.92 -25.64
C ALA A 560 20.15 -15.16 -24.16
N ILE A 561 20.59 -16.31 -23.64
CA ILE A 561 20.42 -16.74 -22.25
C ILE A 561 21.81 -17.09 -21.73
N THR A 562 22.38 -16.23 -20.89
CA THR A 562 23.63 -16.52 -20.18
C THR A 562 23.30 -17.36 -18.96
N VAL A 563 23.95 -18.52 -18.82
CA VAL A 563 23.74 -19.44 -17.72
C VAL A 563 24.95 -19.43 -16.80
N ALA A 564 24.73 -19.20 -15.51
CA ALA A 564 25.74 -19.32 -14.47
C ALA A 564 25.32 -20.36 -13.43
N VAL A 565 26.27 -21.17 -12.97
CA VAL A 565 26.09 -22.16 -11.91
C VAL A 565 26.93 -21.76 -10.70
N ASN A 566 26.32 -21.58 -9.54
CA ASN A 566 26.97 -21.13 -8.30
C ASN A 566 27.88 -19.90 -8.54
N GLY A 567 27.37 -18.91 -9.27
CA GLY A 567 28.09 -17.67 -9.62
C GLY A 567 29.12 -17.80 -10.74
N THR A 568 29.42 -19.01 -11.22
CA THR A 568 30.37 -19.23 -12.33
C THR A 568 29.60 -19.30 -13.65
N THR A 569 29.87 -18.38 -14.58
CA THR A 569 29.26 -18.43 -15.92
C THR A 569 29.71 -19.67 -16.66
N CYS A 570 28.77 -20.54 -17.02
CA CYS A 570 29.04 -21.81 -17.67
C CYS A 570 28.86 -21.73 -19.19
N ARG A 571 27.85 -20.99 -19.68
CA ARG A 571 27.47 -21.04 -21.09
C ARG A 571 26.53 -19.91 -21.52
N ASP A 572 26.67 -19.43 -22.75
CA ASP A 572 25.63 -18.67 -23.45
C ASP A 572 24.82 -19.56 -24.40
N ILE A 573 23.51 -19.42 -24.35
CA ILE A 573 22.56 -20.17 -25.18
C ILE A 573 21.77 -19.17 -26.01
N VAL A 574 21.77 -19.35 -27.33
CA VAL A 574 21.03 -18.48 -28.24
C VAL A 574 19.85 -19.24 -28.83
N LEU A 575 18.64 -18.74 -28.58
CA LEU A 575 17.37 -19.25 -29.10
C LEU A 575 16.64 -18.14 -29.87
N PRO A 576 15.70 -18.48 -30.77
CA PRO A 576 15.39 -19.82 -31.26
C PRO A 576 16.45 -20.37 -32.22
N ARG A 577 16.53 -21.71 -32.35
CA ARG A 577 17.42 -22.35 -33.35
C ARG A 577 16.92 -22.18 -34.78
N LYS A 578 15.60 -22.02 -34.96
CA LYS A 578 14.96 -21.79 -36.25
C LYS A 578 14.43 -20.35 -36.32
N ALA A 579 14.62 -19.69 -37.44
CA ALA A 579 14.17 -18.32 -37.65
C ALA A 579 12.65 -18.19 -37.90
N ARG A 580 11.95 -19.28 -38.22
CA ARG A 580 10.51 -19.24 -38.48
C ARG A 580 9.72 -19.29 -37.15
N PRO A 581 8.85 -18.29 -36.87
CA PRO A 581 8.00 -18.30 -35.69
C PRO A 581 6.93 -19.40 -35.77
N ILE A 582 6.55 -19.96 -34.61
CA ILE A 582 5.41 -20.87 -34.47
C ILE A 582 4.10 -20.07 -34.47
N GLN A 583 4.14 -18.90 -33.83
CA GLN A 583 3.10 -17.88 -33.77
C GLN A 583 3.78 -16.52 -33.60
N ALA A 584 3.05 -15.41 -33.76
CA ALA A 584 3.63 -14.06 -33.69
C ALA A 584 4.47 -13.86 -32.42
N GLY A 585 5.77 -13.56 -32.59
CA GLY A 585 6.76 -13.35 -31.52
C GLY A 585 7.21 -14.61 -30.77
N SER A 586 6.58 -15.77 -30.97
CA SER A 586 6.98 -17.03 -30.33
C SER A 586 7.67 -17.98 -31.29
N PHE A 587 8.79 -18.53 -30.86
CA PHE A 587 9.63 -19.39 -31.68
C PHE A 587 9.92 -20.72 -31.01
N GLN A 588 10.29 -21.72 -31.82
CA GLN A 588 10.67 -23.03 -31.30
C GLN A 588 11.91 -22.90 -30.41
N GLY A 589 11.77 -23.31 -29.15
CA GLY A 589 12.90 -23.38 -28.23
C GLY A 589 13.79 -24.60 -28.52
N ALA A 590 14.57 -25.02 -27.54
CA ALA A 590 15.37 -26.23 -27.62
C ALA A 590 15.62 -26.81 -26.23
N THR A 591 15.84 -28.12 -26.18
CA THR A 591 16.42 -28.76 -25.00
C THR A 591 17.93 -28.54 -24.98
N PHE A 592 18.47 -28.16 -23.83
CA PHE A 592 19.91 -27.99 -23.62
C PHE A 592 20.35 -28.48 -22.24
N ASP A 593 21.62 -28.86 -22.13
CA ASP A 593 22.25 -29.32 -20.91
C ASP A 593 23.13 -28.19 -20.34
N VAL A 594 22.90 -27.83 -19.08
CA VAL A 594 23.73 -26.91 -18.28
C VAL A 594 24.73 -27.75 -17.52
N GLU A 595 25.98 -27.73 -17.95
CA GLU A 595 27.06 -28.49 -17.33
C GLU A 595 27.37 -27.94 -15.93
N LEU A 596 27.52 -28.86 -14.99
CA LEU A 596 27.88 -28.52 -13.61
C LEU A 596 29.41 -28.39 -13.54
N PRO A 597 29.96 -27.35 -12.89
CA PRO A 597 31.39 -27.23 -12.64
C PRO A 597 32.00 -28.49 -12.01
N ASP A 598 33.25 -28.79 -12.38
CA ASP A 598 33.99 -29.91 -11.80
C ASP A 598 34.12 -29.74 -10.28
N GLY A 599 33.89 -30.82 -9.53
CA GLY A 599 34.01 -30.85 -8.07
C GLY A 599 32.71 -30.67 -7.28
N ILE A 600 31.56 -30.42 -7.93
CA ILE A 600 30.26 -30.42 -7.25
C ILE A 600 29.90 -31.86 -6.82
N ALA A 601 29.87 -32.10 -5.52
CA ALA A 601 29.57 -33.42 -4.95
C ALA A 601 28.08 -33.79 -5.07
N GLY A 602 27.79 -35.10 -5.09
CA GLY A 602 26.41 -35.57 -4.94
C GLY A 602 25.84 -35.14 -3.58
N GLY A 603 24.59 -34.68 -3.55
CA GLY A 603 24.00 -34.05 -2.37
C GLY A 603 24.20 -32.54 -2.28
N ALA A 604 25.06 -31.94 -3.13
CA ALA A 604 25.32 -30.51 -3.10
C ALA A 604 24.12 -29.69 -3.58
N TYR A 605 23.99 -28.50 -2.99
CA TYR A 605 23.12 -27.45 -3.47
C TYR A 605 23.70 -26.78 -4.72
N VAL A 606 22.82 -26.49 -5.68
CA VAL A 606 23.17 -25.88 -6.95
C VAL A 606 22.20 -24.76 -7.24
N GLU A 607 22.75 -23.55 -7.36
CA GLU A 607 22.07 -22.39 -7.91
C GLU A 607 22.39 -22.28 -9.41
N ILE A 608 21.36 -22.14 -10.23
CA ILE A 608 21.49 -21.90 -11.67
C ILE A 608 20.79 -20.58 -11.99
N ARG A 609 21.55 -19.57 -12.44
CA ARG A 609 21.01 -18.29 -12.89
C ARG A 609 20.91 -18.27 -14.42
N LEU A 610 19.76 -17.84 -14.91
CA LEU A 610 19.47 -17.62 -16.33
C LEU A 610 19.32 -16.13 -16.57
N ARG A 611 20.30 -15.48 -17.21
CA ARG A 611 20.20 -14.09 -17.61
C ARG A 611 19.65 -13.98 -19.03
N ILE A 612 18.45 -13.44 -19.16
CA ILE A 612 17.67 -13.30 -20.38
C ILE A 612 18.00 -11.92 -21.00
N ALA A 613 18.64 -11.90 -22.16
CA ALA A 613 19.13 -10.65 -22.77
C ALA A 613 18.02 -9.66 -23.19
N HIS A 614 16.96 -10.14 -23.86
CA HIS A 614 15.90 -9.30 -24.40
C HIS A 614 14.48 -9.79 -24.04
N PRO A 615 14.13 -9.88 -22.75
CA PRO A 615 12.79 -10.29 -22.36
C PRO A 615 11.78 -9.27 -22.90
N THR A 616 10.76 -9.75 -23.60
CA THR A 616 9.88 -8.95 -24.46
C THR A 616 8.43 -9.06 -23.98
N VAL A 617 7.65 -8.00 -24.15
CA VAL A 617 6.23 -7.95 -23.78
C VAL A 617 5.36 -8.44 -24.95
N PRO A 618 4.63 -9.56 -24.82
CA PRO A 618 3.82 -10.07 -25.93
C PRO A 618 2.74 -9.12 -26.41
N ALA A 619 2.10 -8.38 -25.49
CA ALA A 619 1.08 -7.39 -25.82
C ALA A 619 1.53 -6.34 -26.85
N ASP A 620 2.81 -5.94 -26.80
CA ASP A 620 3.37 -4.89 -27.67
C ASP A 620 3.59 -5.37 -29.12
N HIS A 621 3.52 -6.67 -29.39
CA HIS A 621 3.93 -7.25 -30.67
C HIS A 621 2.90 -8.16 -31.34
N CYS A 622 2.00 -8.78 -30.59
CA CYS A 622 1.09 -9.79 -31.15
C CYS A 622 -0.36 -9.73 -30.66
N GLY A 623 -0.77 -8.62 -30.03
CA GLY A 623 -2.15 -8.47 -29.54
C GLY A 623 -2.51 -9.43 -28.40
N SER A 624 -1.50 -10.04 -27.77
CA SER A 624 -1.66 -10.84 -26.57
C SER A 624 -2.13 -9.96 -25.40
N ALA A 625 -2.90 -10.51 -24.47
CA ALA A 625 -3.21 -9.84 -23.21
C ALA A 625 -2.06 -9.92 -22.19
N ASP A 626 -1.02 -10.71 -22.47
CA ASP A 626 0.12 -10.89 -21.58
C ASP A 626 1.03 -9.66 -21.61
N THR A 627 1.06 -8.94 -20.48
CA THR A 627 1.84 -7.70 -20.34
C THR A 627 3.24 -7.95 -19.78
N ARG A 628 3.59 -9.19 -19.42
CA ARG A 628 4.87 -9.51 -18.75
C ARG A 628 6.04 -9.49 -19.73
N ARG A 629 7.23 -9.09 -19.26
CA ARG A 629 8.49 -9.23 -20.01
C ARG A 629 8.96 -10.68 -20.00
N VAL A 630 8.49 -11.50 -20.94
CA VAL A 630 8.80 -12.93 -21.00
C VAL A 630 9.97 -13.24 -21.94
N GLY A 631 10.70 -14.32 -21.66
CA GLY A 631 11.84 -14.77 -22.47
C GLY A 631 11.76 -16.23 -22.91
N ALA A 632 11.85 -17.16 -21.97
CA ALA A 632 11.83 -18.60 -22.24
C ALA A 632 10.73 -19.29 -21.44
N LEU A 633 9.95 -20.15 -22.11
CA LEU A 633 9.02 -21.06 -21.46
C LEU A 633 9.77 -22.34 -21.14
N VAL A 634 9.98 -22.63 -19.86
CA VAL A 634 10.66 -23.85 -19.40
C VAL A 634 9.62 -24.85 -18.91
N ALA A 635 9.59 -26.03 -19.53
CA ALA A 635 8.63 -27.08 -19.24
C ALA A 635 9.08 -27.96 -18.07
N ALA A 636 10.36 -28.32 -18.05
CA ALA A 636 10.90 -29.24 -17.05
C ALA A 636 12.42 -29.15 -16.92
N LEU A 637 12.91 -29.64 -15.78
CA LEU A 637 14.32 -29.84 -15.46
C LEU A 637 14.58 -31.34 -15.25
N SER A 638 15.72 -31.86 -15.71
CA SER A 638 16.11 -33.26 -15.46
C SER A 638 17.60 -33.41 -15.16
N PRO A 639 18.01 -34.33 -14.26
CA PRO A 639 19.41 -34.58 -14.03
C PRO A 639 19.98 -35.41 -15.19
N VAL A 640 21.12 -34.99 -15.72
CA VAL A 640 21.88 -35.76 -16.72
C VAL A 640 23.01 -36.47 -16.00
N ARG A 641 22.94 -37.80 -15.95
CA ARG A 641 23.95 -38.62 -15.31
C ARG A 641 25.11 -38.86 -16.28
N GLY A 642 26.34 -38.87 -15.75
CA GLY A 642 27.52 -39.27 -16.53
C GLY A 642 27.69 -40.79 -16.52
N HIS A 643 27.97 -41.40 -17.67
CA HIS A 643 28.68 -42.67 -17.68
C HIS A 643 30.15 -42.35 -17.36
N ARG A 644 30.64 -42.74 -16.17
CA ARG A 644 32.08 -42.90 -16.00
C ARG A 644 32.49 -44.00 -16.99
N TRP A 645 33.09 -43.63 -18.12
CA TRP A 645 34.00 -44.54 -18.79
C TRP A 645 35.13 -44.76 -17.78
N GLY A 646 35.02 -45.81 -16.97
CA GLY A 646 36.10 -46.23 -16.10
C GLY A 646 37.32 -46.43 -16.98
N VAL A 647 38.49 -46.00 -16.51
CA VAL A 647 39.79 -46.13 -17.18
C VAL A 647 39.99 -47.54 -17.77
N LYS A 648 39.36 -48.56 -17.17
CA LYS A 648 39.27 -49.94 -17.67
C LYS A 648 38.64 -50.10 -19.06
N ALA A 649 37.54 -49.40 -19.37
CA ALA A 649 36.86 -49.50 -20.67
C ALA A 649 37.62 -48.81 -21.81
N LEU A 650 38.44 -47.78 -21.50
CA LEU A 650 39.35 -47.17 -22.45
C LEU A 650 40.58 -48.07 -22.70
N ALA A 651 41.09 -48.71 -21.64
CA ALA A 651 42.16 -49.71 -21.74
C ALA A 651 41.74 -50.94 -22.55
N ASP A 652 40.53 -51.47 -22.33
CA ASP A 652 40.03 -52.64 -23.06
C ASP A 652 39.84 -52.36 -24.57
N ARG A 653 39.43 -51.13 -24.92
CA ARG A 653 39.33 -50.70 -26.32
C ARG A 653 40.69 -50.46 -26.98
N LEU A 654 41.66 -49.87 -26.27
CA LEU A 654 43.02 -49.68 -26.78
C LEU A 654 43.74 -51.02 -26.95
N SER A 655 43.56 -51.98 -26.04
CA SER A 655 44.07 -53.35 -26.19
C SER A 655 43.41 -54.08 -27.36
N SER A 656 42.10 -53.89 -27.60
CA SER A 656 41.41 -54.47 -28.76
C SER A 656 41.87 -53.88 -30.11
N ALA A 657 42.30 -52.61 -30.12
CA ALA A 657 42.80 -51.92 -31.31
C ALA A 657 44.27 -52.27 -31.62
N LEU A 658 45.09 -52.51 -30.60
CA LEU A 658 46.49 -52.93 -30.75
C LEU A 658 46.64 -54.43 -31.05
N GLY A 659 45.70 -55.27 -30.62
CA GLY A 659 45.70 -56.71 -30.92
C GLY A 659 45.38 -57.09 -32.37
N ARG A 660 44.83 -56.17 -33.18
CA ARG A 660 44.50 -56.42 -34.60
C ARG A 660 45.59 -56.01 -35.60
N ARG A 661 46.78 -55.62 -35.14
CA ARG A 661 47.93 -55.27 -36.00
C ARG A 661 49.13 -56.21 -35.90
N ARG A 662 48.97 -57.39 -35.30
CA ARG A 662 49.92 -58.51 -35.43
C ARG A 662 49.17 -59.76 -35.84
N GLY A 663 49.10 -59.97 -37.16
CA GLY A 663 48.57 -61.13 -37.85
C GLY A 663 49.00 -61.00 -39.30
#